data_AF-A0AAN8N2R9-F1
#
_entry.id   AF-A0AAN8N2R9-F1
#
_cell.length_a   1.000
_cell.length_b   1.000
_cell.length_c   1.000
_cell.angle_alpha   90.00
_cell.angle_beta   90.00
_cell.angle_gamma   90.00
#
_symmetry.space_group_name_H-M   'P 1'
#
loop_
_entity.id
_entity.type
_entity.pdbx_description
1 polymer ?
#
loop_
_entity_poly.entity_id
_entity_poly.type
_entity_poly.pdbx_seq_one_letter_code
_entity_poly.pdbx_strand_id
1 'polypeptide(L)'
;MLHPEIFDNHGFYYPIGNSPAINLVGYLPPEIDAEVLLLGCGDVRNILFTLFTEPSDGIGNGAQRKYHFTCCDFEGAVIARNILLLAMILKNEETTTMWPIYYDFFMSEKCSQALKRHLGELLSASEDVDSWLKSNIGKVLTVGSKSTLAVVRHFWGAWMKDLNDKGREGQRRKSVERELSNIVKEHHHNRSVISLARSAGPLTLEIVQASIEHFNHYWKHGTTDRQSQRPPVPNPTFCLSKFGKKLSVHYGTNPLSGFHLSTAVVPFGPSDFQPMHGSSDFTPLVKCAKQEFELWCQAFRKARDDNTVTICFFVDDALGLCGNLSPVTDPTGIKEINETNSISKGYLYNHPNQFNVIDVSNLIDHLGTYNILLSVLPLLRKNHTSYLNTETLLHHEFDLDHGTEALYNVFGVDPASLFTLLGITVVDLICGQTSISHISEHQLEAFGKGPQRHSRLVWKWISSFQPGGLSENCALILQRPEFAYDEGTMIAFLAAIYKKLFTIENHTWAMQQLQKSLQKGSLINFIQHNSRTTFSLLLQRIKKVTSKTVDWGSLVEKLTVVIAYECGSLIASCFQQEQDALNHLHGVKTTDYLRDHPAIAAFKYGRQMGLGEHRHSNALTCITISVPIKAFHKLLIRDSKTIGNPQLQINLACGSMANHFCALRRSFGKLDAVDASEPGLFIQQGAPTFKEDFDGWIGTSDILYSCMVPTWFILLNSCEASLSIVSTPVTSLLVDDFGPLMNLFEASVRDRGKVRLSTEFPLNKSFCDSPEALKSARESYQIKDKAFNTTKDDKSNQKPTPNSSGVQSEYKLLMVGRHQRQSPQIPWLQMLGGGSNQHAHNETTRPKISRISYRWSVESDKSLVKLLEDKAPISTTKFGSSTIRIHLGPTSKAVTFPFPICGEIKISVARKSKFIEIDTPLYDGDKTPIYCHFPIGITNKSHRSISPWSIHRINLDNSPSVLIDLTKHDKGSYEWINSVATFSLSKQERANINSSPTKYFGDLMSEIKETIHMILVRYTGIQGSKHSAFVLSCVGIGGYMLIYVKNIRIDLSGQSITADCALLPFEDNTISQIAPMLLNLHNAPLTNSPEESKAWLQLSPSWVERCRTWEHKPNCQYLKTSRVPLSAPDLRIGDSPICSCGKGIFPKEFHDDPVIKPLLRYATRAALGPLFPPPYSKELQNLQELIAAVSGINLSTLTVAEPKERVCAACGKEETEDRKLKKCVACMNIEYCSKECQKKDWKAHKKTHKS
;
A
#
# COMPACT_ATOMS: atom_id res chain seq x y z
N MET A 1 -14.60 11.09 10.97
CA MET A 1 -13.43 10.25 10.61
C MET A 1 -13.02 10.50 9.16
N LEU A 2 -11.88 9.99 8.70
CA LEU A 2 -11.44 10.07 7.29
C LEU A 2 -12.21 9.11 6.37
N HIS A 3 -12.56 7.93 6.89
CA HIS A 3 -13.43 6.97 6.24
C HIS A 3 -14.89 7.16 6.70
N PRO A 4 -15.89 7.00 5.81
CA PRO A 4 -17.30 7.00 6.20
C PRO A 4 -17.63 5.92 7.23
N GLU A 5 -18.52 6.26 8.16
CA GLU A 5 -19.08 5.29 9.11
C GLU A 5 -20.10 4.41 8.39
N ILE A 6 -19.94 3.09 8.50
CA ILE A 6 -20.78 2.10 7.85
C ILE A 6 -21.35 1.13 8.88
N PHE A 7 -22.51 0.56 8.58
CA PHE A 7 -23.03 -0.57 9.33
C PHE A 7 -22.20 -1.82 9.02
N ASP A 8 -21.46 -2.35 10.00
CA ASP A 8 -20.44 -3.41 9.85
C ASP A 8 -20.71 -4.66 10.71
N ASN A 9 -21.97 -5.10 10.81
CA ASN A 9 -22.34 -6.27 11.63
C ASN A 9 -21.83 -7.62 11.05
N HIS A 10 -21.35 -7.62 9.81
CA HIS A 10 -20.85 -8.78 9.11
C HIS A 10 -19.56 -8.44 8.34
N GLY A 11 -18.64 -9.40 8.29
CA GLY A 11 -17.39 -9.26 7.56
C GLY A 11 -16.53 -10.50 7.71
N PHE A 12 -15.36 -10.45 7.09
CA PHE A 12 -14.40 -11.55 7.15
C PHE A 12 -13.35 -11.31 8.22
N TYR A 13 -13.02 -12.38 8.93
CA TYR A 13 -11.89 -12.49 9.81
C TYR A 13 -10.69 -13.03 9.03
N TYR A 14 -9.56 -12.33 9.10
CA TYR A 14 -8.31 -12.69 8.40
C TYR A 14 -7.24 -13.14 9.42
N PRO A 15 -7.37 -14.34 10.01
CA PRO A 15 -6.42 -14.85 11.01
C PRO A 15 -5.05 -15.20 10.41
N ILE A 16 -4.95 -15.28 9.08
CA ILE A 16 -3.76 -15.68 8.33
C ILE A 16 -3.64 -14.77 7.10
N GLY A 17 -2.41 -14.42 6.77
CA GLY A 17 -2.04 -13.68 5.59
C GLY A 17 -2.44 -14.34 4.27
N ASN A 18 -2.78 -13.51 3.29
CA ASN A 18 -3.22 -13.93 1.96
C ASN A 18 -2.22 -13.58 0.84
N SER A 19 -1.05 -13.05 1.18
CA SER A 19 0.04 -12.76 0.26
C SER A 19 1.36 -13.32 0.79
N PRO A 20 2.33 -13.67 -0.08
CA PRO A 20 3.65 -14.15 0.35
C PRO A 20 4.35 -13.11 1.23
N ALA A 21 5.19 -13.57 2.16
CA ALA A 21 5.94 -12.68 3.04
C ALA A 21 6.90 -11.75 2.25
N ILE A 22 7.20 -10.59 2.83
CA ILE A 22 8.06 -9.57 2.19
C ILE A 22 9.13 -9.07 3.14
N ASN A 23 10.28 -8.70 2.59
CA ASN A 23 11.31 -8.02 3.38
C ASN A 23 10.89 -6.55 3.54
N LEU A 24 10.40 -6.22 4.74
CA LEU A 24 9.90 -4.89 5.09
C LEU A 24 10.97 -3.81 4.98
N VAL A 25 12.26 -4.16 5.07
CA VAL A 25 13.39 -3.22 5.04
C VAL A 25 14.23 -3.32 3.75
N GLY A 26 13.68 -3.94 2.70
CA GLY A 26 14.36 -4.18 1.43
C GLY A 26 14.87 -2.91 0.73
N TYR A 27 14.23 -1.75 0.92
CA TYR A 27 14.70 -0.47 0.34
C TYR A 27 15.47 0.41 1.34
N LEU A 28 15.72 -0.08 2.56
CA LEU A 28 16.48 0.63 3.58
C LEU A 28 17.94 0.13 3.57
N PRO A 29 18.96 1.01 3.47
CA PRO A 29 20.35 0.57 3.50
C PRO A 29 20.71 -0.02 4.87
N PRO A 30 21.51 -1.10 4.89
CA PRO A 30 21.73 -1.98 6.05
C PRO A 30 22.27 -1.29 7.30
N GLU A 31 22.96 -0.15 7.16
CA GLU A 31 23.51 0.62 8.28
C GLU A 31 22.46 1.43 9.06
N ILE A 32 21.24 1.57 8.54
CA ILE A 32 20.18 2.38 9.15
C ILE A 32 19.26 1.47 9.95
N ASP A 33 19.02 1.83 11.22
CA ASP A 33 18.01 1.20 12.08
C ASP A 33 16.61 1.27 11.46
N ALA A 34 15.82 0.21 11.63
CA ALA A 34 14.49 0.09 11.04
C ALA A 34 13.42 0.53 12.05
N GLU A 35 12.70 1.61 11.72
CA GLU A 35 11.50 2.06 12.42
C GLU A 35 10.32 1.86 11.48
N VAL A 36 9.63 0.73 11.66
CA VAL A 36 8.63 0.21 10.72
C VAL A 36 7.23 0.34 11.31
N LEU A 37 6.33 1.03 10.61
CA LEU A 37 4.90 1.04 10.92
C LEU A 37 4.15 0.11 9.97
N LEU A 38 3.44 -0.87 10.53
CA LEU A 38 2.57 -1.79 9.80
C LEU A 38 1.11 -1.44 10.09
N LEU A 39 0.40 -0.91 9.10
CA LEU A 39 -1.04 -0.63 9.18
C LEU A 39 -1.81 -1.74 8.48
N GLY A 40 -2.74 -2.39 9.19
CA GLY A 40 -3.34 -3.63 8.71
C GLY A 40 -2.28 -4.74 8.69
N CYS A 41 -1.56 -4.90 9.81
CA CYS A 41 -0.39 -5.77 9.87
C CYS A 41 -0.71 -7.23 9.55
N GLY A 42 -1.96 -7.67 9.74
CA GLY A 42 -2.33 -9.07 9.56
C GLY A 42 -1.50 -9.96 10.48
N ASP A 43 -1.03 -11.10 9.99
CA ASP A 43 -0.12 -11.97 10.73
C ASP A 43 1.34 -11.49 10.77
N VAL A 44 2.18 -12.16 11.56
CA VAL A 44 3.59 -11.78 11.79
C VAL A 44 4.55 -12.21 10.68
N ARG A 45 4.07 -12.76 9.55
CA ARG A 45 4.93 -13.37 8.51
C ARG A 45 5.99 -12.41 7.97
N ASN A 46 5.60 -11.15 7.73
CA ASN A 46 6.50 -10.13 7.19
C ASN A 46 7.61 -9.77 8.18
N ILE A 47 7.31 -9.75 9.48
CA ILE A 47 8.30 -9.50 10.54
C ILE A 47 9.29 -10.66 10.60
N LEU A 48 8.78 -11.89 10.69
CA LEU A 48 9.58 -13.11 10.80
C LEU A 48 10.49 -13.30 9.56
N PHE A 49 9.94 -13.13 8.36
CA PHE A 49 10.69 -13.22 7.11
C PHE A 49 11.72 -12.09 6.96
N THR A 50 11.41 -10.86 7.40
CA THR A 50 12.37 -9.76 7.40
C THR A 50 13.59 -10.08 8.26
N LEU A 51 13.40 -10.61 9.47
CA LEU A 51 14.51 -10.97 10.34
C LEU A 51 15.33 -12.15 9.79
N PHE A 52 14.70 -13.08 9.09
CA PHE A 52 15.39 -14.17 8.40
C PHE A 52 16.22 -13.69 7.20
N THR A 53 15.70 -12.74 6.42
CA THR A 53 16.38 -12.29 5.20
C THR A 53 17.49 -11.29 5.43
N GLU A 54 17.56 -10.66 6.61
CA GLU A 54 18.62 -9.70 6.94
C GLU A 54 19.85 -10.39 7.58
N PRO A 55 21.05 -9.82 7.43
CA PRO A 55 22.28 -10.42 7.94
C PRO A 55 22.28 -10.51 9.47
N SER A 56 22.42 -11.73 9.99
CA SER A 56 22.35 -11.98 11.43
C SER A 56 23.59 -11.52 12.22
N ASP A 57 24.73 -11.30 11.56
CA ASP A 57 25.98 -10.86 12.20
C ASP A 57 26.30 -9.38 11.89
N GLY A 58 25.31 -8.63 11.40
CA GLY A 58 25.52 -7.28 10.87
C GLY A 58 26.21 -7.29 9.50
N ILE A 59 26.63 -6.13 9.03
CA ILE A 59 27.44 -5.99 7.83
C ILE A 59 28.89 -5.76 8.25
N GLY A 60 29.82 -6.57 7.72
CA GLY A 60 31.24 -6.48 8.07
C GLY A 60 31.52 -6.80 9.54
N ASN A 61 32.22 -5.90 10.25
CA ASN A 61 32.55 -6.01 11.68
C ASN A 61 31.73 -5.03 12.56
N GLY A 62 30.64 -4.47 12.03
CA GLY A 62 29.87 -3.37 12.63
C GLY A 62 28.75 -3.78 13.59
N ALA A 63 28.14 -2.78 14.24
CA ALA A 63 26.98 -2.95 15.11
C ALA A 63 25.76 -3.46 14.31
N GLN A 64 25.02 -4.41 14.88
CA GLN A 64 23.79 -4.93 14.27
C GLN A 64 22.69 -3.87 14.21
N ARG A 65 21.93 -3.88 13.11
CA ARG A 65 20.74 -3.05 12.91
C ARG A 65 19.70 -3.35 13.99
N LYS A 66 19.07 -2.31 14.54
CA LYS A 66 17.91 -2.43 15.42
C LYS A 66 16.61 -2.38 14.61
N TYR A 67 15.63 -3.16 15.04
CA TYR A 67 14.31 -3.29 14.46
C TYR A 67 13.25 -2.91 15.48
N HIS A 68 12.54 -1.82 15.21
CA HIS A 68 11.34 -1.43 15.93
C HIS A 68 10.15 -1.58 15.00
N PHE A 69 9.28 -2.55 15.27
CA PHE A 69 8.02 -2.72 14.56
C PHE A 69 6.87 -2.16 15.37
N THR A 70 6.08 -1.25 14.80
CA THR A 70 4.80 -0.79 15.35
C THR A 70 3.69 -1.38 14.49
N CYS A 71 2.89 -2.27 15.07
CA CYS A 71 1.90 -3.07 14.36
C CYS A 71 0.49 -2.66 14.78
N CYS A 72 -0.35 -2.31 13.80
CA CYS A 72 -1.74 -1.95 14.00
C CYS A 72 -2.64 -2.86 13.17
N ASP A 73 -3.67 -3.39 13.83
CA ASP A 73 -4.79 -4.03 13.15
C ASP A 73 -6.10 -3.60 13.85
N PHE A 74 -7.18 -3.47 13.09
CA PHE A 74 -8.48 -3.13 13.67
C PHE A 74 -9.13 -4.36 14.35
N GLU A 75 -8.69 -5.58 14.00
CA GLU A 75 -9.20 -6.82 14.57
C GLU A 75 -8.36 -7.27 15.77
N GLY A 76 -8.92 -7.14 16.97
CA GLY A 76 -8.24 -7.53 18.21
C GLY A 76 -7.84 -9.00 18.26
N ALA A 77 -8.59 -9.90 17.60
CA ALA A 77 -8.25 -11.31 17.52
C ALA A 77 -6.93 -11.56 16.76
N VAL A 78 -6.65 -10.78 15.71
CA VAL A 78 -5.39 -10.87 14.94
C VAL A 78 -4.21 -10.52 15.82
N ILE A 79 -4.28 -9.38 16.53
CA ILE A 79 -3.21 -8.95 17.43
C ILE A 79 -3.01 -9.95 18.57
N ALA A 80 -4.10 -10.45 19.17
CA ALA A 80 -4.03 -11.46 20.23
C ALA A 80 -3.37 -12.76 19.77
N ARG A 81 -3.58 -13.18 18.51
CA ARG A 81 -2.90 -14.34 17.89
C ARG A 81 -1.43 -14.07 17.63
N ASN A 82 -1.09 -12.88 17.12
CA ASN A 82 0.29 -12.50 16.84
C ASN A 82 1.15 -12.51 18.10
N ILE A 83 0.65 -11.88 19.18
CA ILE A 83 1.33 -11.90 20.47
C ILE A 83 1.45 -13.33 20.99
N LEU A 84 0.41 -14.16 20.87
CA LEU A 84 0.46 -15.57 21.27
C LEU A 84 1.56 -16.35 20.53
N LEU A 85 1.64 -16.22 19.21
CA LEU A 85 2.66 -16.90 18.41
C LEU A 85 4.07 -16.47 18.80
N LEU A 86 4.31 -15.15 18.87
CA LEU A 86 5.61 -14.62 19.25
C LEU A 86 5.98 -15.00 20.69
N ALA A 87 5.03 -15.04 21.62
CA ALA A 87 5.25 -15.52 22.98
C ALA A 87 5.67 -17.00 23.00
N MET A 88 5.04 -17.86 22.19
CA MET A 88 5.47 -19.26 22.05
C MET A 88 6.90 -19.36 21.50
N ILE A 89 7.27 -18.53 20.51
CA ILE A 89 8.63 -18.49 19.97
C ILE A 89 9.64 -18.04 21.05
N LEU A 90 9.31 -16.98 21.81
CA LEU A 90 10.14 -16.47 22.92
C LEU A 90 10.36 -17.53 24.02
N LYS A 91 9.38 -18.40 24.23
CA LYS A 91 9.42 -19.50 25.20
C LYS A 91 10.03 -20.79 24.66
N ASN A 92 10.61 -20.75 23.46
CA ASN A 92 11.21 -21.89 22.78
C ASN A 92 10.24 -23.08 22.63
N GLU A 93 8.96 -22.81 22.36
CA GLU A 93 8.01 -23.86 22.01
C GLU A 93 8.40 -24.55 20.69
N GLU A 94 8.09 -25.83 20.58
CA GLU A 94 8.36 -26.63 19.39
C GLU A 94 7.50 -26.18 18.21
N THR A 95 8.10 -26.05 17.02
CA THR A 95 7.39 -25.63 15.79
C THR A 95 6.25 -26.59 15.44
N THR A 96 6.41 -27.88 15.74
CA THR A 96 5.39 -28.93 15.59
C THR A 96 4.15 -28.71 16.47
N THR A 97 4.30 -27.96 17.57
CA THR A 97 3.19 -27.58 18.46
C THR A 97 2.63 -26.20 18.10
N MET A 98 3.49 -25.24 17.76
CA MET A 98 3.08 -23.88 17.37
C MET A 98 2.25 -23.89 16.08
N TRP A 99 2.62 -24.72 15.10
CA TRP A 99 2.00 -24.72 13.79
C TRP A 99 0.49 -25.04 13.84
N PRO A 100 0.01 -26.15 14.44
CA PRO A 100 -1.44 -26.40 14.52
C PRO A 100 -2.20 -25.36 15.33
N ILE A 101 -1.57 -24.80 16.38
CA ILE A 101 -2.18 -23.74 17.19
C ILE A 101 -2.44 -22.49 16.34
N TYR A 102 -1.54 -22.15 15.43
CA TYR A 102 -1.62 -20.92 14.64
C TYR A 102 -2.23 -21.08 13.24
N TYR A 103 -2.17 -22.26 12.63
CA TYR A 103 -2.56 -22.44 11.23
C TYR A 103 -3.72 -23.42 11.01
N ASP A 104 -4.06 -24.29 11.97
CA ASP A 104 -5.08 -25.32 11.79
C ASP A 104 -6.39 -25.01 12.52
N PHE A 105 -7.53 -25.31 11.89
CA PHE A 105 -8.87 -25.21 12.51
C PHE A 105 -9.09 -26.26 13.60
N PHE A 106 -8.39 -27.39 13.53
CA PHE A 106 -8.44 -28.46 14.52
C PHE A 106 -7.04 -28.85 14.97
N MET A 107 -6.89 -29.17 16.25
CA MET A 107 -5.60 -29.50 16.84
C MET A 107 -5.68 -30.73 17.76
N SER A 108 -4.51 -31.28 18.08
CA SER A 108 -4.41 -32.39 19.02
C SER A 108 -4.63 -31.93 20.46
N GLU A 109 -4.93 -32.87 21.36
CA GLU A 109 -4.99 -32.60 22.81
C GLU A 109 -3.66 -32.03 23.33
N LYS A 110 -2.52 -32.51 22.83
CA LYS A 110 -1.19 -31.97 23.17
C LYS A 110 -1.10 -30.47 22.84
N CYS A 111 -1.53 -30.08 21.64
CA CYS A 111 -1.55 -28.68 21.21
C CYS A 111 -2.53 -27.85 22.04
N SER A 112 -3.70 -28.40 22.36
CA SER A 112 -4.69 -27.76 23.24
C SER A 112 -4.12 -27.48 24.63
N GLN A 113 -3.38 -28.41 25.23
CA GLN A 113 -2.73 -28.19 26.53
C GLN A 113 -1.60 -27.16 26.46
N ALA A 114 -0.80 -27.19 25.38
CA ALA A 114 0.23 -26.17 25.17
C ALA A 114 -0.40 -24.76 25.02
N LEU A 115 -1.49 -24.64 24.25
CA LEU A 115 -2.25 -23.41 24.12
C LEU A 115 -2.77 -22.92 25.48
N LYS A 116 -3.39 -23.79 26.29
CA LYS A 116 -3.85 -23.43 27.65
C LYS A 116 -2.73 -22.88 28.52
N ARG A 117 -1.55 -23.51 28.49
CA ARG A 117 -0.39 -23.07 29.27
C ARG A 117 0.04 -21.66 28.86
N HIS A 118 0.24 -21.42 27.56
CA HIS A 118 0.65 -20.10 27.06
C HIS A 118 -0.42 -19.02 27.29
N LEU A 119 -1.71 -19.34 27.17
CA LEU A 119 -2.79 -18.42 27.53
C LEU A 119 -2.78 -18.07 29.03
N GLY A 120 -2.53 -19.06 29.89
CA GLY A 120 -2.37 -18.82 31.33
C GLY A 120 -1.23 -17.86 31.63
N GLU A 121 -0.06 -18.04 31.01
CA GLU A 121 1.08 -17.14 31.16
C GLU A 121 0.78 -15.72 30.67
N LEU A 122 0.13 -15.56 29.51
CA LEU A 122 -0.27 -14.26 28.98
C LEU A 122 -1.29 -13.57 29.89
N LEU A 123 -2.27 -14.31 30.43
CA LEU A 123 -3.26 -13.79 31.37
C LEU A 123 -2.63 -13.42 32.73
N SER A 124 -1.61 -14.13 33.20
CA SER A 124 -0.89 -13.71 34.40
C SER A 124 -0.03 -12.47 34.15
N ALA A 125 0.59 -12.35 32.97
CA ALA A 125 1.45 -11.21 32.65
C ALA A 125 0.67 -9.91 32.34
N SER A 126 -0.61 -9.99 31.94
CA SER A 126 -1.40 -8.86 31.44
C SER A 126 -2.47 -8.35 32.43
N GLU A 127 -2.26 -8.49 33.75
CA GLU A 127 -3.22 -7.97 34.75
C GLU A 127 -3.39 -6.44 34.63
N ASP A 128 -2.29 -5.74 34.41
CA ASP A 128 -2.21 -4.30 34.16
C ASP A 128 -0.98 -3.98 33.28
N VAL A 129 -0.85 -2.72 32.88
CA VAL A 129 0.25 -2.26 32.00
C VAL A 129 1.62 -2.40 32.69
N ASP A 130 1.73 -2.09 33.97
CA ASP A 130 3.01 -2.16 34.69
C ASP A 130 3.49 -3.60 34.82
N SER A 131 2.58 -4.52 35.14
CA SER A 131 2.81 -5.96 35.18
C SER A 131 3.24 -6.49 33.81
N TRP A 132 2.59 -6.04 32.73
CA TRP A 132 2.97 -6.42 31.36
C TRP A 132 4.39 -5.97 31.01
N LEU A 133 4.70 -4.68 31.20
CA LEU A 133 6.00 -4.10 30.86
C LEU A 133 7.16 -4.69 31.68
N LYS A 134 6.91 -5.17 32.90
CA LYS A 134 7.91 -5.86 33.75
C LYS A 134 8.13 -7.32 33.35
N SER A 135 7.16 -7.95 32.70
CA SER A 135 7.24 -9.35 32.29
C SER A 135 8.31 -9.59 31.22
N ASN A 136 8.83 -10.82 31.12
CA ASN A 136 9.81 -11.18 30.08
C ASN A 136 9.22 -11.14 28.66
N ILE A 137 7.91 -11.29 28.53
CA ILE A 137 7.22 -11.19 27.24
C ILE A 137 7.06 -9.72 26.86
N GLY A 138 6.56 -8.88 27.78
CA GLY A 138 6.27 -7.47 27.53
C GLY A 138 7.49 -6.57 27.32
N LYS A 139 8.71 -7.04 27.63
CA LYS A 139 9.96 -6.37 27.28
C LYS A 139 10.24 -6.35 25.77
N VAL A 140 9.80 -7.39 25.06
CA VAL A 140 10.01 -7.55 23.61
C VAL A 140 8.71 -7.24 22.85
N LEU A 141 7.57 -7.70 23.38
CA LEU A 141 6.24 -7.53 22.81
C LEU A 141 5.47 -6.47 23.60
N THR A 142 5.72 -5.20 23.31
CA THR A 142 5.07 -4.08 23.99
C THR A 142 3.66 -3.84 23.45
N VAL A 143 2.86 -3.08 24.21
CA VAL A 143 1.57 -2.56 23.77
C VAL A 143 1.64 -1.04 23.74
N GLY A 144 0.93 -0.45 22.78
CA GLY A 144 0.91 1.00 22.59
C GLY A 144 -0.16 1.74 23.38
N SER A 145 -1.16 1.03 23.92
CA SER A 145 -2.25 1.63 24.69
C SER A 145 -2.84 0.67 25.73
N LYS A 146 -3.45 1.24 26.79
CA LYS A 146 -4.24 0.48 27.78
C LYS A 146 -5.39 -0.28 27.14
N SER A 147 -6.08 0.37 26.19
CA SER A 147 -7.16 -0.25 25.41
C SER A 147 -6.68 -1.50 24.65
N THR A 148 -5.49 -1.45 24.02
CA THR A 148 -4.92 -2.61 23.33
C THR A 148 -4.74 -3.80 24.27
N LEU A 149 -4.14 -3.57 25.45
CA LEU A 149 -3.91 -4.65 26.43
C LEU A 149 -5.24 -5.26 26.91
N ALA A 150 -6.24 -4.43 27.17
CA ALA A 150 -7.57 -4.88 27.59
C ALA A 150 -8.25 -5.75 26.52
N VAL A 151 -8.19 -5.34 25.25
CA VAL A 151 -8.79 -6.10 24.13
C VAL A 151 -8.11 -7.45 23.94
N VAL A 152 -6.78 -7.51 23.86
CA VAL A 152 -6.09 -8.80 23.65
C VAL A 152 -6.28 -9.76 24.83
N ARG A 153 -6.30 -9.22 26.06
CA ARG A 153 -6.61 -9.98 27.27
C ARG A 153 -8.02 -10.58 27.23
N HIS A 154 -9.00 -9.83 26.73
CA HIS A 154 -10.37 -10.32 26.56
C HIS A 154 -10.40 -11.55 25.64
N PHE A 155 -9.72 -11.51 24.48
CA PHE A 155 -9.64 -12.66 23.57
C PHE A 155 -8.95 -13.88 24.21
N TRP A 156 -7.81 -13.69 24.86
CA TRP A 156 -7.12 -14.78 25.56
C TRP A 156 -7.99 -15.42 26.65
N GLY A 157 -8.69 -14.60 27.43
CA GLY A 157 -9.63 -15.06 28.46
C GLY A 157 -10.80 -15.85 27.88
N ALA A 158 -11.36 -15.38 26.76
CA ALA A 158 -12.44 -16.06 26.06
C ALA A 158 -11.99 -17.41 25.48
N TRP A 159 -10.82 -17.48 24.85
CA TRP A 159 -10.25 -18.74 24.35
C TRP A 159 -9.94 -19.72 25.48
N MET A 160 -9.39 -19.24 26.60
CA MET A 160 -9.12 -20.07 27.78
C MET A 160 -10.42 -20.65 28.37
N LYS A 161 -11.46 -19.84 28.48
CA LYS A 161 -12.80 -20.29 28.92
C LYS A 161 -13.36 -21.36 28.00
N ASP A 162 -13.29 -21.14 26.69
CA ASP A 162 -13.75 -22.11 25.70
C ASP A 162 -12.96 -23.43 25.81
N LEU A 163 -11.63 -23.40 25.96
CA LEU A 163 -10.83 -24.64 26.11
C LEU A 163 -11.11 -25.39 27.42
N ASN A 164 -11.60 -24.72 28.47
CA ASN A 164 -11.94 -25.35 29.75
C ASN A 164 -13.37 -25.94 29.79
N ASP A 165 -14.25 -25.53 28.89
CA ASP A 165 -15.62 -26.03 28.80
C ASP A 165 -15.72 -27.36 28.04
N LYS A 166 -15.24 -28.45 28.66
CA LYS A 166 -15.28 -29.80 28.05
C LYS A 166 -16.70 -30.28 27.75
N GLY A 167 -17.70 -29.85 28.53
CA GLY A 167 -19.09 -30.27 28.35
C GLY A 167 -19.69 -29.85 27.00
N ARG A 168 -19.25 -28.72 26.45
CA ARG A 168 -19.74 -28.20 25.15
C ARG A 168 -18.78 -28.44 23.98
N GLU A 169 -17.69 -29.16 24.17
CA GLU A 169 -16.67 -29.37 23.12
C GLU A 169 -17.24 -30.07 21.88
N GLY A 170 -18.00 -31.16 22.07
CA GLY A 170 -18.62 -31.89 20.95
C GLY A 170 -19.63 -31.05 20.16
N GLN A 171 -20.36 -30.14 20.83
CA GLN A 171 -21.27 -29.20 20.18
C GLN A 171 -20.50 -28.17 19.36
N ARG A 172 -19.43 -27.59 19.92
CA ARG A 172 -18.57 -26.61 19.25
C ARG A 172 -17.91 -27.21 18.01
N ARG A 173 -17.37 -28.41 18.13
CA ARG A 173 -16.83 -29.17 16.99
C ARG A 173 -17.85 -29.26 15.86
N LYS A 174 -19.06 -29.76 16.15
CA LYS A 174 -20.14 -29.88 15.15
C LYS A 174 -20.51 -28.53 14.53
N SER A 175 -20.41 -27.42 15.27
CA SER A 175 -20.66 -26.08 14.71
C SER A 175 -19.60 -25.68 13.70
N VAL A 176 -18.31 -25.78 14.07
CA VAL A 176 -17.19 -25.45 13.19
C VAL A 176 -17.23 -26.28 11.90
N GLU A 177 -17.47 -27.59 12.02
CA GLU A 177 -17.58 -28.49 10.86
C GLU A 177 -18.73 -28.10 9.91
N ARG A 178 -19.87 -27.68 10.48
CA ARG A 178 -21.03 -27.21 9.71
C ARG A 178 -20.73 -25.89 9.02
N GLU A 179 -20.12 -24.95 9.73
CA GLU A 179 -19.78 -23.61 9.20
C GLU A 179 -18.74 -23.69 8.09
N LEU A 180 -17.68 -24.50 8.24
CA LEU A 180 -16.73 -24.79 7.16
C LEU A 180 -17.44 -25.34 5.92
N SER A 181 -18.33 -26.32 6.11
CA SER A 181 -19.10 -26.92 5.01
C SER A 181 -20.01 -25.91 4.32
N ASN A 182 -20.60 -24.98 5.08
CA ASN A 182 -21.45 -23.92 4.53
C ASN A 182 -20.64 -22.92 3.71
N ILE A 183 -19.48 -22.46 4.22
CA ILE A 183 -18.60 -21.54 3.47
C ILE A 183 -18.17 -22.16 2.15
N VAL A 184 -17.78 -23.45 2.15
CA VAL A 184 -17.41 -24.17 0.92
C VAL A 184 -18.58 -24.24 -0.06
N LYS A 185 -19.79 -24.56 0.41
CA LYS A 185 -20.98 -24.60 -0.44
C LYS A 185 -21.36 -23.23 -1.00
N GLU A 186 -21.22 -22.17 -0.21
CA GLU A 186 -21.62 -20.82 -0.60
C GLU A 186 -20.63 -20.16 -1.57
N HIS A 187 -19.32 -20.33 -1.36
CA HIS A 187 -18.31 -19.57 -2.09
C HIS A 187 -17.57 -20.38 -3.16
N HIS A 188 -17.53 -21.71 -3.06
CA HIS A 188 -16.67 -22.57 -3.89
C HIS A 188 -17.43 -23.59 -4.74
N HIS A 189 -18.76 -23.45 -4.89
CA HIS A 189 -19.56 -24.37 -5.70
C HIS A 189 -19.06 -24.37 -7.16
N ASN A 190 -18.49 -25.50 -7.61
CA ASN A 190 -17.93 -25.72 -8.96
C ASN A 190 -16.74 -24.81 -9.34
N ARG A 191 -15.98 -24.27 -8.37
CA ARG A 191 -14.82 -23.40 -8.65
C ARG A 191 -13.55 -23.91 -7.96
N SER A 192 -12.45 -23.97 -8.71
CA SER A 192 -11.11 -24.23 -8.16
C SER A 192 -10.49 -22.94 -7.64
N VAL A 193 -9.92 -22.98 -6.43
CA VAL A 193 -9.21 -21.83 -5.84
C VAL A 193 -7.72 -21.98 -6.09
N ILE A 194 -7.18 -21.11 -6.95
CA ILE A 194 -5.78 -21.15 -7.39
C ILE A 194 -4.90 -20.05 -6.78
N SER A 195 -5.46 -19.20 -5.91
CA SER A 195 -4.76 -18.02 -5.35
C SER A 195 -3.49 -18.37 -4.56
N LEU A 196 -3.42 -19.58 -3.98
CA LEU A 196 -2.23 -20.05 -3.27
C LEU A 196 -1.00 -20.12 -4.20
N ALA A 197 -1.19 -20.48 -5.47
CA ALA A 197 -0.11 -20.71 -6.42
C ALA A 197 0.73 -19.45 -6.71
N ARG A 198 0.18 -18.25 -6.42
CA ARG A 198 0.92 -16.97 -6.40
C ARG A 198 2.17 -17.05 -5.55
N SER A 199 2.13 -17.81 -4.46
CA SER A 199 3.22 -17.89 -3.49
C SER A 199 4.48 -18.59 -4.00
N ALA A 200 4.42 -19.20 -5.20
CA ALA A 200 5.59 -19.71 -5.90
C ALA A 200 6.24 -18.71 -6.88
N GLY A 201 5.72 -17.48 -7.00
CA GLY A 201 6.27 -16.44 -7.86
C GLY A 201 6.47 -16.92 -9.31
N PRO A 202 7.71 -17.02 -9.81
CA PRO A 202 7.97 -17.48 -11.18
C PRO A 202 7.58 -18.94 -11.45
N LEU A 203 7.39 -19.73 -10.40
CA LEU A 203 7.06 -21.16 -10.45
C LEU A 203 5.56 -21.42 -10.19
N THR A 204 4.70 -20.40 -10.35
CA THR A 204 3.25 -20.56 -10.13
C THR A 204 2.66 -21.74 -10.90
N LEU A 205 3.02 -21.93 -12.17
CA LEU A 205 2.52 -23.04 -13.00
C LEU A 205 2.95 -24.43 -12.49
N GLU A 206 4.07 -24.54 -11.78
CA GLU A 206 4.55 -25.82 -11.24
C GLU A 206 3.67 -26.34 -10.10
N ILE A 207 3.02 -25.44 -9.36
CA ILE A 207 2.33 -25.82 -8.12
C ILE A 207 0.80 -25.67 -8.18
N VAL A 208 0.21 -25.31 -9.32
CA VAL A 208 -1.23 -25.04 -9.44
C VAL A 208 -2.08 -26.22 -8.96
N GLN A 209 -1.80 -27.43 -9.47
CA GLN A 209 -2.59 -28.62 -9.12
C GLN A 209 -2.47 -28.94 -7.62
N ALA A 210 -1.24 -28.99 -7.09
CA ALA A 210 -0.99 -29.22 -5.67
C ALA A 210 -1.64 -28.13 -4.78
N SER A 211 -1.70 -26.88 -5.26
CA SER A 211 -2.35 -25.78 -4.56
C SER A 211 -3.86 -25.97 -4.42
N ILE A 212 -4.53 -26.43 -5.50
CA ILE A 212 -5.96 -26.76 -5.50
C ILE A 212 -6.22 -27.91 -4.53
N GLU A 213 -5.41 -28.97 -4.59
CA GLU A 213 -5.57 -30.13 -3.71
C GLU A 213 -5.36 -29.78 -2.23
N HIS A 214 -4.35 -28.96 -1.91
CA HIS A 214 -4.16 -28.48 -0.55
C HIS A 214 -5.34 -27.64 -0.07
N PHE A 215 -5.85 -26.73 -0.91
CA PHE A 215 -7.01 -25.91 -0.56
C PHE A 215 -8.23 -26.78 -0.23
N ASN A 216 -8.54 -27.75 -1.11
CA ASN A 216 -9.63 -28.69 -0.91
C ASN A 216 -9.45 -29.52 0.37
N HIS A 217 -8.22 -30.00 0.61
CA HIS A 217 -7.88 -30.74 1.84
C HIS A 217 -8.08 -29.88 3.08
N TYR A 218 -7.53 -28.67 3.11
CA TYR A 218 -7.59 -27.77 4.26
C TYR A 218 -9.03 -27.40 4.62
N TRP A 219 -9.88 -27.04 3.64
CA TRP A 219 -11.28 -26.71 3.92
C TRP A 219 -12.14 -27.94 4.24
N LYS A 220 -11.76 -29.12 3.75
CA LYS A 220 -12.44 -30.38 4.07
C LYS A 220 -12.05 -30.92 5.44
N HIS A 221 -10.78 -30.90 5.82
CA HIS A 221 -10.26 -31.55 7.02
C HIS A 221 -9.96 -30.58 8.16
N GLY A 222 -9.64 -29.34 7.83
CA GLY A 222 -9.27 -28.28 8.77
C GLY A 222 -7.86 -28.39 9.32
N THR A 223 -6.97 -29.06 8.60
CA THR A 223 -5.54 -29.24 8.94
C THR A 223 -4.68 -29.08 7.69
N THR A 224 -3.44 -28.61 7.82
CA THR A 224 -2.48 -28.56 6.71
C THR A 224 -1.97 -29.93 6.30
N ASP A 225 -1.61 -30.77 7.27
CA ASP A 225 -1.06 -32.10 6.98
C ASP A 225 -2.14 -33.07 6.52
N ARG A 226 -1.74 -34.03 5.69
CA ARG A 226 -2.56 -35.22 5.41
C ARG A 226 -2.71 -36.03 6.69
N GLN A 227 -3.94 -36.15 7.17
CA GLN A 227 -4.27 -37.00 8.31
C GLN A 227 -5.44 -37.91 7.94
N SER A 228 -5.39 -39.17 8.40
CA SER A 228 -6.45 -40.15 8.19
C SER A 228 -7.73 -39.78 8.96
N GLN A 229 -7.60 -39.06 10.08
CA GLN A 229 -8.70 -38.60 10.90
C GLN A 229 -8.49 -37.15 11.33
N ARG A 230 -9.58 -36.39 11.42
CA ARG A 230 -9.57 -35.00 11.89
C ARG A 230 -9.25 -34.96 13.40
N PRO A 231 -8.31 -34.11 13.86
CA PRO A 231 -8.00 -33.95 15.28
C PRO A 231 -9.22 -33.63 16.15
N PRO A 232 -9.25 -34.02 17.43
CA PRO A 232 -10.44 -33.95 18.27
C PRO A 232 -10.87 -32.52 18.63
N VAL A 233 -9.91 -31.62 18.87
CA VAL A 233 -10.17 -30.32 19.51
C VAL A 233 -10.31 -29.20 18.47
N PRO A 234 -11.45 -28.48 18.41
CA PRO A 234 -11.58 -27.28 17.58
C PRO A 234 -10.72 -26.14 18.14
N ASN A 235 -10.02 -25.42 17.26
CA ASN A 235 -9.15 -24.31 17.64
C ASN A 235 -9.96 -23.02 17.89
N PRO A 236 -10.07 -22.55 19.15
CA PRO A 236 -10.92 -21.40 19.49
C PRO A 236 -10.43 -20.08 18.88
N THR A 237 -9.15 -20.00 18.50
CA THR A 237 -8.53 -18.79 17.94
C THR A 237 -9.11 -18.40 16.56
N PHE A 238 -9.87 -19.30 15.92
CA PHE A 238 -10.57 -19.08 14.65
C PHE A 238 -12.07 -18.73 14.82
N CYS A 239 -12.63 -18.94 16.01
CA CYS A 239 -14.08 -18.93 16.25
C CYS A 239 -14.59 -17.69 16.99
N LEU A 240 -13.71 -16.74 17.30
CA LEU A 240 -14.04 -15.48 17.95
C LEU A 240 -13.29 -14.34 17.26
N SER A 241 -14.04 -13.33 16.81
CA SER A 241 -13.54 -12.10 16.20
C SER A 241 -14.40 -10.91 16.66
N LYS A 242 -14.17 -9.70 16.13
CA LYS A 242 -15.03 -8.53 16.40
C LYS A 242 -16.50 -8.73 15.99
N PHE A 243 -16.79 -9.70 15.12
CA PHE A 243 -18.14 -10.07 14.70
C PHE A 243 -18.80 -11.11 15.63
N GLY A 244 -18.11 -11.49 16.72
CA GLY A 244 -18.61 -12.39 17.73
C GLY A 244 -18.16 -13.83 17.64
N LYS A 245 -18.91 -14.71 18.33
CA LYS A 245 -18.66 -16.15 18.41
C LYS A 245 -19.20 -16.90 17.19
N LYS A 246 -18.59 -16.68 16.03
CA LYS A 246 -18.89 -17.36 14.76
C LYS A 246 -17.61 -17.59 13.97
N LEU A 247 -17.55 -18.66 13.18
CA LEU A 247 -16.48 -18.87 12.20
C LEU A 247 -16.70 -17.93 11.00
N SER A 248 -16.13 -16.73 11.09
CA SER A 248 -16.21 -15.69 10.04
C SER A 248 -14.95 -15.62 9.18
N VAL A 249 -14.14 -16.68 9.13
CA VAL A 249 -12.85 -16.71 8.42
C VAL A 249 -13.06 -16.50 6.91
N HIS A 250 -12.21 -15.67 6.28
CA HIS A 250 -12.32 -15.40 4.85
C HIS A 250 -12.29 -16.68 4.01
N TYR A 251 -13.21 -16.82 3.04
CA TYR A 251 -13.39 -18.04 2.24
C TYR A 251 -12.16 -18.44 1.40
N GLY A 252 -11.24 -17.51 1.15
CA GLY A 252 -9.96 -17.76 0.47
C GLY A 252 -8.79 -18.12 1.40
N THR A 253 -9.02 -18.31 2.70
CA THR A 253 -7.97 -18.59 3.68
C THR A 253 -7.22 -19.87 3.34
N ASN A 254 -5.89 -19.78 3.33
CA ASN A 254 -5.00 -20.93 3.17
C ASN A 254 -3.69 -20.64 3.95
N PRO A 255 -3.28 -21.52 4.88
CA PRO A 255 -2.12 -21.28 5.75
C PRO A 255 -0.78 -21.22 5.03
N LEU A 256 -0.70 -21.75 3.80
CA LEU A 256 0.52 -21.75 3.02
C LEU A 256 0.76 -20.43 2.26
N SER A 257 -0.25 -19.55 2.16
CA SER A 257 -0.20 -18.32 1.36
C SER A 257 0.83 -17.30 1.86
N GLY A 258 1.26 -17.40 3.12
CA GLY A 258 2.24 -16.51 3.71
C GLY A 258 3.71 -16.89 3.47
N PHE A 259 3.98 -18.05 2.84
CA PHE A 259 5.32 -18.62 2.67
C PHE A 259 5.76 -18.61 1.20
N HIS A 260 7.06 -18.81 0.93
CA HIS A 260 7.58 -18.83 -0.43
C HIS A 260 7.61 -20.24 -1.01
N LEU A 261 6.46 -20.69 -1.54
CA LEU A 261 6.29 -22.06 -2.06
C LEU A 261 7.18 -22.42 -3.26
N SER A 262 7.91 -21.47 -3.83
CA SER A 262 8.97 -21.76 -4.80
C SER A 262 10.05 -22.66 -4.20
N THR A 263 10.23 -22.66 -2.88
CA THR A 263 11.21 -23.49 -2.17
C THR A 263 10.83 -24.98 -2.12
N ALA A 264 9.58 -25.35 -2.41
CA ALA A 264 9.22 -26.75 -2.62
C ALA A 264 9.81 -27.32 -3.91
N VAL A 265 9.99 -26.46 -4.92
CA VAL A 265 10.50 -26.80 -6.25
C VAL A 265 12.00 -26.53 -6.35
N VAL A 266 12.47 -25.46 -5.73
CA VAL A 266 13.89 -25.05 -5.63
C VAL A 266 14.28 -24.95 -4.15
N PRO A 267 14.66 -26.06 -3.50
CA PRO A 267 14.89 -26.08 -2.06
C PRO A 267 16.12 -25.27 -1.63
N PHE A 268 16.19 -24.93 -0.34
CA PHE A 268 17.39 -24.34 0.25
C PHE A 268 18.56 -25.33 0.24
N GLY A 269 19.77 -24.82 0.02
CA GLY A 269 21.00 -25.62 0.00
C GLY A 269 21.22 -26.39 -1.31
N PRO A 270 22.17 -27.35 -1.35
CA PRO A 270 22.58 -28.03 -2.58
C PRO A 270 21.63 -29.19 -2.97
N SER A 271 20.32 -29.00 -2.80
CA SER A 271 19.30 -29.99 -3.16
C SER A 271 18.93 -29.87 -4.64
N ASP A 272 18.60 -30.99 -5.26
CA ASP A 272 18.21 -31.03 -6.68
C ASP A 272 16.86 -30.34 -6.94
N PHE A 273 16.64 -29.93 -8.19
CA PHE A 273 15.37 -29.36 -8.66
C PHE A 273 14.23 -30.40 -8.56
N GLN A 274 13.08 -30.00 -8.02
CA GLN A 274 11.93 -30.88 -7.78
C GLN A 274 10.68 -30.38 -8.54
N PRO A 275 10.56 -30.66 -9.85
CA PRO A 275 9.40 -30.22 -10.63
C PRO A 275 8.12 -30.83 -10.04
N MET A 276 7.07 -30.01 -9.96
CA MET A 276 5.79 -30.40 -9.37
C MET A 276 4.63 -30.30 -10.37
N HIS A 277 4.91 -29.96 -11.63
CA HIS A 277 3.91 -29.77 -12.67
C HIS A 277 2.88 -30.89 -12.72
N GLY A 278 1.59 -30.53 -12.59
CA GLY A 278 0.46 -31.47 -12.62
C GLY A 278 0.35 -32.41 -11.42
N SER A 279 1.24 -32.35 -10.42
CA SER A 279 1.18 -33.19 -9.22
C SER A 279 -0.01 -32.83 -8.34
N SER A 280 -0.74 -33.85 -7.87
CA SER A 280 -1.77 -33.72 -6.83
C SER A 280 -1.22 -33.89 -5.41
N ASP A 281 0.06 -34.23 -5.26
CA ASP A 281 0.70 -34.30 -3.95
C ASP A 281 1.19 -32.94 -3.49
N PHE A 282 0.49 -32.38 -2.50
CA PHE A 282 0.84 -31.12 -1.86
C PHE A 282 1.78 -31.26 -0.65
N THR A 283 2.18 -32.47 -0.28
CA THR A 283 3.05 -32.71 0.88
C THR A 283 4.37 -31.89 0.83
N PRO A 284 5.04 -31.74 -0.33
CA PRO A 284 6.23 -30.89 -0.42
C PRO A 284 5.95 -29.41 -0.09
N LEU A 285 4.78 -28.88 -0.47
CA LEU A 285 4.39 -27.50 -0.17
C LEU A 285 4.26 -27.28 1.34
N VAL A 286 3.63 -28.22 2.05
CA VAL A 286 3.47 -28.14 3.51
C VAL A 286 4.84 -28.27 4.20
N LYS A 287 5.69 -29.18 3.72
CA LYS A 287 7.04 -29.38 4.27
C LYS A 287 7.90 -28.13 4.13
N CYS A 288 7.92 -27.50 2.95
CA CYS A 288 8.73 -26.30 2.72
C CYS A 288 8.28 -25.12 3.61
N ALA A 289 6.97 -24.89 3.71
CA ALA A 289 6.43 -23.81 4.54
C ALA A 289 6.75 -24.00 6.04
N LYS A 290 6.71 -25.24 6.53
CA LYS A 290 7.13 -25.56 7.90
C LYS A 290 8.62 -25.37 8.14
N GLN A 291 9.46 -25.70 7.15
CA GLN A 291 10.90 -25.46 7.21
C GLN A 291 11.22 -23.96 7.22
N GLU A 292 10.56 -23.18 6.36
CA GLU A 292 10.67 -21.71 6.38
C GLU A 292 10.23 -21.14 7.73
N PHE A 293 9.08 -21.57 8.24
CA PHE A 293 8.59 -21.14 9.56
C PHE A 293 9.60 -21.43 10.68
N GLU A 294 10.23 -22.60 10.67
CA GLU A 294 11.28 -22.95 11.62
C GLU A 294 12.50 -22.03 11.52
N LEU A 295 13.01 -21.80 10.30
CA LEU A 295 14.14 -20.90 10.06
C LEU A 295 13.82 -19.46 10.51
N TRP A 296 12.60 -18.98 10.27
CA TRP A 296 12.21 -17.64 10.68
C TRP A 296 12.04 -17.52 12.20
N CYS A 297 11.52 -18.56 12.85
CA CYS A 297 11.48 -18.63 14.32
C CYS A 297 12.89 -18.58 14.92
N GLN A 298 13.86 -19.27 14.32
CA GLN A 298 15.26 -19.22 14.74
C GLN A 298 15.86 -17.83 14.58
N ALA A 299 15.60 -17.16 13.46
CA ALA A 299 16.05 -15.78 13.22
C ALA A 299 15.46 -14.79 14.25
N PHE A 300 14.18 -14.93 14.60
CA PHE A 300 13.55 -14.12 15.63
C PHE A 300 14.17 -14.35 17.02
N ARG A 301 14.46 -15.62 17.39
CA ARG A 301 15.14 -15.94 18.65
C ARG A 301 16.53 -15.32 18.71
N LYS A 302 17.29 -15.36 17.61
CA LYS A 302 18.60 -14.69 17.52
C LYS A 302 18.48 -13.18 17.69
N ALA A 303 17.55 -12.53 16.98
CA ALA A 303 17.34 -11.08 17.12
C ALA A 303 16.93 -10.68 18.55
N ARG A 304 16.16 -11.53 19.25
CA ARG A 304 15.87 -11.36 20.68
C ARG A 304 17.15 -11.44 21.52
N ASP A 305 17.96 -12.48 21.32
CA ASP A 305 19.17 -12.72 22.12
C ASP A 305 20.18 -11.58 21.95
N ASP A 306 20.26 -11.02 20.74
CA ASP A 306 21.10 -9.87 20.41
C ASP A 306 20.49 -8.52 20.86
N ASN A 307 19.27 -8.51 21.42
CA ASN A 307 18.50 -7.32 21.81
C ASN A 307 18.30 -6.31 20.67
N THR A 308 18.11 -6.81 19.45
CA THR A 308 17.93 -5.98 18.25
C THR A 308 16.48 -5.82 17.83
N VAL A 309 15.52 -6.56 18.41
CA VAL A 309 14.10 -6.49 18.01
C VAL A 309 13.19 -6.01 19.15
N THR A 310 12.26 -5.12 18.83
CA THR A 310 11.13 -4.72 19.67
C THR A 310 9.88 -4.60 18.81
N ILE A 311 8.75 -5.10 19.30
CA ILE A 311 7.46 -5.08 18.59
C ILE A 311 6.40 -4.46 19.48
N CYS A 312 5.81 -3.36 19.04
CA CYS A 312 4.73 -2.65 19.71
C CYS A 312 3.40 -2.89 18.99
N PHE A 313 2.40 -3.39 19.72
CA PHE A 313 1.08 -3.67 19.15
C PHE A 313 0.03 -2.60 19.49
N PHE A 314 -0.86 -2.35 18.54
CA PHE A 314 -2.07 -1.56 18.67
C PHE A 314 -3.27 -2.34 18.12
N VAL A 315 -4.38 -2.35 18.87
CA VAL A 315 -5.71 -2.63 18.33
C VAL A 315 -6.39 -1.29 18.10
N ASP A 316 -6.38 -0.80 16.86
CA ASP A 316 -6.90 0.53 16.52
C ASP A 316 -7.31 0.62 15.03
N ASP A 317 -8.09 1.66 14.69
CA ASP A 317 -8.31 2.07 13.31
C ASP A 317 -7.02 2.66 12.73
N ALA A 318 -6.63 2.23 11.52
CA ALA A 318 -5.37 2.61 10.92
C ALA A 318 -5.23 4.14 10.71
N LEU A 319 -6.31 4.80 10.25
CA LEU A 319 -6.30 6.25 10.00
C LEU A 319 -6.32 7.03 11.32
N GLY A 320 -7.11 6.55 12.29
CA GLY A 320 -7.19 7.09 13.64
C GLY A 320 -5.85 7.01 14.38
N LEU A 321 -5.18 5.86 14.33
CA LEU A 321 -3.83 5.69 14.88
C LEU A 321 -2.86 6.68 14.24
N CYS A 322 -2.86 6.83 12.92
CA CYS A 322 -1.97 7.76 12.24
C CYS A 322 -2.13 9.20 12.73
N GLY A 323 -3.37 9.64 12.92
CA GLY A 323 -3.69 10.95 13.47
C GLY A 323 -3.14 11.16 14.89
N ASN A 324 -3.15 10.11 15.73
CA ASN A 324 -2.66 10.14 17.11
C ASN A 324 -1.12 10.05 17.22
N LEU A 325 -0.45 9.37 16.29
CA LEU A 325 1.00 9.20 16.28
C LEU A 325 1.77 10.43 15.78
N SER A 326 1.10 11.33 15.05
CA SER A 326 1.76 12.44 14.36
C SER A 326 2.63 13.30 15.31
N PRO A 327 3.95 13.43 15.06
CA PRO A 327 4.90 14.10 15.95
C PRO A 327 4.75 15.62 15.92
N VAL A 328 4.10 16.12 14.87
CA VAL A 328 3.86 17.53 14.67
C VAL A 328 2.45 17.81 15.17
N THR A 329 2.34 18.78 16.07
CA THR A 329 1.23 19.73 16.11
C THR A 329 1.17 20.48 14.76
N ASP A 330 1.08 19.77 13.64
CA ASP A 330 0.90 20.36 12.32
C ASP A 330 -0.52 20.95 12.38
N PRO A 331 -0.80 22.14 11.85
CA PRO A 331 -2.09 22.79 12.00
C PRO A 331 -3.24 22.06 11.27
N THR A 332 -3.13 20.76 10.96
CA THR A 332 -4.28 19.88 10.71
C THR A 332 -5.15 19.97 11.95
N GLY A 333 -6.14 20.89 12.00
CA GLY A 333 -6.85 21.21 13.25
C GLY A 333 -7.84 20.14 13.68
N ILE A 334 -7.27 18.98 13.98
CA ILE A 334 -7.79 17.82 14.68
C ILE A 334 -7.01 17.65 15.99
N LYS A 335 -6.16 18.62 16.40
CA LYS A 335 -5.27 18.45 17.56
C LYS A 335 -6.05 18.07 18.82
N GLU A 336 -7.04 18.87 19.17
CA GLU A 336 -7.94 18.61 20.31
C GLU A 336 -8.65 17.25 20.14
N ILE A 337 -9.12 16.97 18.93
CA ILE A 337 -9.87 15.77 18.56
C ILE A 337 -9.04 14.47 18.65
N ASN A 338 -7.74 14.52 18.35
CA ASN A 338 -6.79 13.39 18.45
C ASN A 338 -6.24 13.24 19.87
N GLU A 339 -6.06 14.34 20.60
CA GLU A 339 -5.69 14.33 22.02
C GLU A 339 -6.79 13.65 22.84
N THR A 340 -8.06 14.02 22.65
CA THR A 340 -9.21 13.35 23.29
C THR A 340 -9.22 11.84 23.01
N ASN A 341 -8.95 11.42 21.76
CA ASN A 341 -8.93 10.01 21.37
C ASN A 341 -7.76 9.24 22.03
N SER A 342 -6.57 9.85 22.04
CA SER A 342 -5.37 9.26 22.67
C SER A 342 -5.55 9.07 24.18
N ILE A 343 -6.17 10.06 24.85
CA ILE A 343 -6.56 9.99 26.26
C ILE A 343 -7.59 8.89 26.47
N SER A 344 -8.65 8.87 25.65
CA SER A 344 -9.72 7.86 25.73
C SER A 344 -9.22 6.43 25.55
N LYS A 345 -8.06 6.21 24.94
CA LYS A 345 -7.47 4.87 24.73
C LYS A 345 -6.30 4.57 25.66
N GLY A 346 -5.82 5.56 26.41
CA GLY A 346 -4.67 5.45 27.32
C GLY A 346 -3.37 5.11 26.59
N TYR A 347 -3.00 5.90 25.57
CA TYR A 347 -1.76 5.72 24.80
C TYR A 347 -0.51 5.86 25.70
N LEU A 348 0.46 4.96 25.52
CA LEU A 348 1.65 4.85 26.38
C LEU A 348 2.90 5.54 25.78
N TYR A 349 2.91 5.82 24.46
CA TYR A 349 3.98 6.52 23.75
C TYR A 349 5.39 5.91 23.91
N ASN A 350 5.47 4.59 24.03
CA ASN A 350 6.71 3.80 24.11
C ASN A 350 7.26 3.37 22.74
N HIS A 351 6.87 4.08 21.67
CA HIS A 351 7.15 3.76 20.28
C HIS A 351 7.59 5.03 19.51
N PRO A 352 8.24 4.89 18.34
CA PRO A 352 8.59 6.02 17.48
C PRO A 352 7.35 6.85 17.07
N ASN A 353 7.59 8.12 16.80
CA ASN A 353 6.59 9.06 16.26
C ASN A 353 6.87 9.43 14.79
N GLN A 354 8.03 9.01 14.25
CA GLN A 354 8.34 9.02 12.83
C GLN A 354 8.83 7.63 12.45
N PHE A 355 8.65 7.28 11.19
CA PHE A 355 9.00 5.96 10.67
C PHE A 355 9.76 6.13 9.36
N ASN A 356 10.80 5.31 9.15
CA ASN A 356 11.48 5.27 7.86
C ASN A 356 10.83 4.26 6.90
N VAL A 357 10.06 3.30 7.41
CA VAL A 357 9.27 2.38 6.61
C VAL A 357 7.82 2.42 7.09
N ILE A 358 6.88 2.61 6.16
CA ILE A 358 5.45 2.40 6.43
C ILE A 358 4.94 1.37 5.43
N ASP A 359 4.33 0.30 5.91
CA ASP A 359 3.65 -0.69 5.08
C ASP A 359 2.17 -0.68 5.44
N VAL A 360 1.30 -0.60 4.43
CA VAL A 360 -0.16 -0.56 4.65
C VAL A 360 -0.87 -1.78 4.08
N SER A 361 -0.12 -2.81 3.68
CA SER A 361 -0.65 -3.98 3.00
C SER A 361 -1.65 -3.57 1.88
N ASN A 362 -2.80 -4.23 1.81
CA ASN A 362 -3.87 -3.93 0.86
C ASN A 362 -4.93 -2.94 1.37
N LEU A 363 -4.61 -2.13 2.40
CA LEU A 363 -5.58 -1.19 2.97
C LEU A 363 -6.05 -0.10 2.00
N ILE A 364 -5.36 0.16 0.89
CA ILE A 364 -5.88 1.07 -0.14
C ILE A 364 -7.19 0.55 -0.74
N ASP A 365 -7.39 -0.78 -0.83
CA ASP A 365 -8.64 -1.38 -1.32
C ASP A 365 -9.81 -1.24 -0.32
N HIS A 366 -9.52 -0.91 0.94
CA HIS A 366 -10.48 -0.89 2.05
C HIS A 366 -10.70 0.49 2.64
N LEU A 367 -9.68 1.35 2.61
CA LEU A 367 -9.68 2.68 3.23
C LEU A 367 -9.47 3.80 2.22
N GLY A 368 -9.09 3.47 0.99
CA GLY A 368 -8.88 4.40 -0.11
C GLY A 368 -7.52 5.08 -0.13
N THR A 369 -6.97 5.20 -1.33
CA THR A 369 -5.61 5.72 -1.57
C THR A 369 -5.39 7.14 -1.02
N TYR A 370 -6.35 8.05 -1.17
CA TYR A 370 -6.26 9.43 -0.65
C TYR A 370 -6.16 9.45 0.89
N ASN A 371 -7.00 8.69 1.57
CA ASN A 371 -7.00 8.64 3.03
C ASN A 371 -5.68 8.11 3.58
N ILE A 372 -5.16 7.03 2.97
CA ILE A 372 -3.86 6.46 3.34
C ILE A 372 -2.76 7.50 3.16
N LEU A 373 -2.61 8.09 1.98
CA LEU A 373 -1.56 9.08 1.72
C LEU A 373 -1.63 10.27 2.68
N LEU A 374 -2.82 10.85 2.89
CA LEU A 374 -2.97 12.00 3.78
C LEU A 374 -2.66 11.67 5.25
N SER A 375 -2.88 10.43 5.67
CA SER A 375 -2.66 9.98 7.05
C SER A 375 -1.20 9.61 7.34
N VAL A 376 -0.51 8.98 6.38
CA VAL A 376 0.85 8.45 6.59
C VAL A 376 1.96 9.45 6.30
N LEU A 377 1.72 10.44 5.41
CA LEU A 377 2.74 11.42 5.03
C LEU A 377 3.32 12.26 6.20
N PRO A 378 2.58 12.62 7.26
CA PRO A 378 3.15 13.26 8.44
C PRO A 378 4.07 12.36 9.27
N LEU A 379 3.88 11.04 9.20
CA LEU A 379 4.64 10.04 9.96
C LEU A 379 5.89 9.55 9.22
N LEU A 380 5.84 9.56 7.88
CA LEU A 380 6.97 9.15 7.06
C LEU A 380 8.11 10.16 7.21
N ARG A 381 9.26 9.69 7.70
CA ARG A 381 10.47 10.50 7.86
C ARG A 381 10.85 11.10 6.51
N LYS A 382 11.21 12.38 6.51
CA LYS A 382 11.58 13.14 5.31
C LYS A 382 13.02 12.85 4.91
N ASN A 383 13.24 11.67 4.35
CA ASN A 383 14.53 11.15 3.90
C ASN A 383 14.31 10.34 2.61
N HIS A 384 15.26 10.34 1.68
CA HIS A 384 15.17 9.59 0.42
C HIS A 384 15.30 8.08 0.56
N THR A 385 15.74 7.57 1.72
CA THR A 385 15.66 6.14 2.05
C THR A 385 14.32 5.76 2.66
N SER A 386 13.50 6.72 3.07
CA SER A 386 12.20 6.44 3.66
C SER A 386 11.18 6.16 2.57
N TYR A 387 10.34 5.14 2.79
CA TYR A 387 9.35 4.72 1.82
C TYR A 387 8.06 4.22 2.46
N LEU A 388 7.00 4.32 1.66
CA LEU A 388 5.70 3.74 1.91
C LEU A 388 5.46 2.60 0.91
N ASN A 389 5.07 1.43 1.39
CA ASN A 389 4.61 0.33 0.56
C ASN A 389 3.08 0.26 0.59
N THR A 390 2.47 0.13 -0.58
CA THR A 390 1.04 -0.16 -0.73
C THR A 390 0.86 -1.38 -1.63
N GLU A 391 -0.07 -2.25 -1.30
CA GLU A 391 -0.50 -3.36 -2.16
C GLU A 391 -1.95 -3.16 -2.60
N THR A 392 -2.33 -3.70 -3.75
CA THR A 392 -3.74 -3.86 -4.13
C THR A 392 -3.97 -5.32 -4.48
N LEU A 393 -5.15 -5.82 -4.14
CA LEU A 393 -5.64 -7.14 -4.49
C LEU A 393 -6.96 -7.04 -5.29
N LEU A 394 -7.62 -5.88 -5.32
CA LEU A 394 -8.92 -5.67 -5.95
C LEU A 394 -8.87 -4.63 -7.08
N HIS A 395 -9.64 -4.87 -8.15
CA HIS A 395 -9.71 -3.96 -9.31
C HIS A 395 -10.52 -2.66 -9.08
N HIS A 396 -10.99 -2.38 -7.85
CA HIS A 396 -11.92 -1.28 -7.59
C HIS A 396 -11.25 0.10 -7.60
N GLU A 397 -10.10 0.24 -6.93
CA GLU A 397 -9.34 1.50 -6.93
C GLU A 397 -8.36 1.54 -8.10
N PHE A 398 -7.52 0.51 -8.22
CA PHE A 398 -6.47 0.41 -9.23
C PHE A 398 -6.87 -0.58 -10.33
N ASP A 399 -7.64 -0.10 -11.32
CA ASP A 399 -7.90 -0.88 -12.52
C ASP A 399 -6.69 -0.86 -13.47
N LEU A 400 -5.80 -1.83 -13.28
CA LEU A 400 -4.56 -1.98 -14.06
C LEU A 400 -4.79 -2.26 -15.54
N ASP A 401 -6.00 -2.66 -15.98
CA ASP A 401 -6.32 -2.84 -17.41
C ASP A 401 -6.25 -1.50 -18.18
N HIS A 402 -6.35 -0.38 -17.48
CA HIS A 402 -6.23 0.98 -18.04
C HIS A 402 -4.78 1.50 -18.10
N GLY A 403 -3.81 0.71 -17.66
CA GLY A 403 -2.39 1.05 -17.64
C GLY A 403 -2.09 2.45 -17.06
N THR A 404 -1.37 3.33 -17.77
CA THR A 404 -0.93 4.62 -17.21
C THR A 404 -2.11 5.52 -16.80
N GLU A 405 -3.28 5.33 -17.38
CA GLU A 405 -4.52 6.00 -16.95
C GLU A 405 -5.06 5.44 -15.63
N ALA A 406 -4.57 4.29 -15.12
CA ALA A 406 -4.99 3.74 -13.82
C ALA A 406 -4.70 4.73 -12.69
N LEU A 407 -3.51 5.35 -12.69
CA LEU A 407 -3.18 6.40 -11.71
C LEU A 407 -4.10 7.61 -11.85
N TYR A 408 -4.39 8.03 -13.09
CA TYR A 408 -5.34 9.11 -13.34
C TYR A 408 -6.75 8.75 -12.85
N ASN A 409 -7.20 7.52 -13.07
CA ASN A 409 -8.50 7.03 -12.63
C ASN A 409 -8.61 6.96 -11.10
N VAL A 410 -7.52 6.64 -10.39
CA VAL A 410 -7.45 6.67 -8.93
C VAL A 410 -7.60 8.09 -8.41
N PHE A 411 -6.87 9.06 -8.98
CA PHE A 411 -6.80 10.42 -8.43
C PHE A 411 -7.84 11.39 -9.00
N GLY A 412 -8.39 11.11 -10.19
CA GLY A 412 -9.33 11.99 -10.91
C GLY A 412 -8.66 13.19 -11.60
N VAL A 413 -7.33 13.32 -11.47
CA VAL A 413 -6.51 14.41 -12.01
C VAL A 413 -5.15 13.88 -12.44
N ASP A 414 -4.38 14.73 -13.13
CA ASP A 414 -3.00 14.44 -13.49
C ASP A 414 -2.15 14.03 -12.26
N PRO A 415 -1.64 12.78 -12.19
CA PRO A 415 -0.91 12.27 -11.03
C PRO A 415 0.35 13.08 -10.74
N ALA A 416 1.10 13.49 -11.77
CA ALA A 416 2.31 14.29 -11.60
C ALA A 416 2.02 15.64 -10.90
N SER A 417 0.93 16.31 -11.26
CA SER A 417 0.47 17.53 -10.60
C SER A 417 0.13 17.32 -9.13
N LEU A 418 -0.63 16.27 -8.81
CA LEU A 418 -0.97 15.95 -7.42
C LEU A 418 0.27 15.56 -6.60
N PHE A 419 1.15 14.73 -7.16
CA PHE A 419 2.40 14.28 -6.53
C PHE A 419 3.35 15.45 -6.28
N THR A 420 3.41 16.41 -7.20
CA THR A 420 4.13 17.69 -7.03
C THR A 420 3.61 18.48 -5.83
N LEU A 421 2.29 18.55 -5.64
CA LEU A 421 1.67 19.24 -4.50
C LEU A 421 1.85 18.49 -3.17
N LEU A 422 1.89 17.16 -3.19
CA LEU A 422 2.06 16.33 -1.99
C LEU A 422 3.54 16.12 -1.60
N GLY A 423 4.46 16.21 -2.57
CA GLY A 423 5.91 15.99 -2.42
C GLY A 423 6.34 14.52 -2.51
N ILE A 424 5.43 13.59 -2.80
CA ILE A 424 5.68 12.14 -2.85
C ILE A 424 5.29 11.59 -4.23
N THR A 425 5.97 10.54 -4.69
CA THR A 425 5.69 9.86 -5.97
C THR A 425 5.77 8.34 -5.83
N VAL A 426 5.19 7.62 -6.79
CA VAL A 426 5.47 6.20 -7.00
C VAL A 426 6.84 6.08 -7.68
N VAL A 427 7.71 5.21 -7.17
CA VAL A 427 9.06 4.97 -7.70
C VAL A 427 9.00 4.61 -9.18
N ASP A 428 8.11 3.68 -9.54
CA ASP A 428 7.98 3.15 -10.90
C ASP A 428 7.53 4.21 -11.92
N LEU A 429 6.83 5.28 -11.49
CA LEU A 429 6.42 6.38 -12.36
C LEU A 429 7.63 7.21 -12.80
N ILE A 430 8.61 7.38 -11.91
CA ILE A 430 9.82 8.14 -12.23
C ILE A 430 10.83 7.27 -12.99
N CYS A 431 11.04 6.04 -12.50
CA CYS A 431 12.07 5.15 -13.05
C CYS A 431 11.63 4.38 -14.30
N GLY A 432 10.32 4.31 -14.60
CA GLY A 432 9.77 3.63 -15.78
C GLY A 432 9.93 2.10 -15.75
N GLN A 433 10.41 1.53 -14.65
CA GLN A 433 10.63 0.10 -14.46
C GLN A 433 10.55 -0.27 -12.98
N THR A 434 10.35 -1.55 -12.69
CA THR A 434 10.43 -2.12 -11.35
C THR A 434 11.26 -3.40 -11.31
N SER A 435 11.83 -3.71 -10.13
CA SER A 435 12.52 -4.98 -9.86
C SER A 435 11.59 -6.06 -9.27
N ILE A 436 10.32 -5.71 -9.01
CA ILE A 436 9.31 -6.61 -8.47
C ILE A 436 8.57 -7.28 -9.63
N SER A 437 8.42 -8.61 -9.58
CA SER A 437 7.72 -9.33 -10.63
C SER A 437 6.21 -9.35 -10.42
N HIS A 438 5.48 -9.37 -11.54
CA HIS A 438 4.03 -9.62 -11.59
C HIS A 438 3.72 -10.90 -12.40
N ILE A 439 4.71 -11.75 -12.65
CA ILE A 439 4.55 -12.94 -13.50
C ILE A 439 3.50 -13.90 -12.96
N SER A 440 3.41 -14.07 -11.64
CA SER A 440 2.41 -14.93 -11.01
C SER A 440 0.99 -14.50 -11.38
N GLU A 441 0.71 -13.20 -11.36
CA GLU A 441 -0.61 -12.68 -11.71
C GLU A 441 -0.92 -12.91 -13.18
N HIS A 442 0.05 -12.66 -14.07
CA HIS A 442 -0.13 -12.91 -15.49
C HIS A 442 -0.38 -14.39 -15.79
N GLN A 443 0.32 -15.29 -15.11
CA GLN A 443 0.11 -16.73 -15.23
C GLN A 443 -1.26 -17.16 -14.69
N LEU A 444 -1.71 -16.60 -13.57
CA LEU A 444 -3.04 -16.87 -12.99
C LEU A 444 -4.18 -16.33 -13.85
N GLU A 445 -4.04 -15.13 -14.43
CA GLU A 445 -5.01 -14.51 -15.34
C GLU A 445 -5.28 -15.37 -16.58
N ALA A 446 -4.33 -16.24 -16.98
CA ALA A 446 -4.53 -17.17 -18.08
C ALA A 446 -5.57 -18.25 -17.76
N PHE A 447 -5.75 -18.65 -16.49
CA PHE A 447 -6.78 -19.61 -16.08
C PHE A 447 -8.18 -18.99 -15.94
N GLY A 448 -8.29 -17.67 -16.15
CA GLY A 448 -9.53 -16.90 -16.11
C GLY A 448 -9.34 -15.57 -15.38
N LYS A 449 -10.14 -14.56 -15.76
CA LYS A 449 -10.17 -13.29 -15.02
C LYS A 449 -10.80 -13.49 -13.65
N GLY A 450 -9.97 -13.71 -12.63
CA GLY A 450 -10.38 -13.70 -11.23
C GLY A 450 -10.73 -12.29 -10.75
N PRO A 451 -11.45 -12.14 -9.63
CA PRO A 451 -11.72 -10.83 -9.04
C PRO A 451 -10.49 -10.21 -8.36
N GLN A 452 -9.38 -10.95 -8.27
CA GLN A 452 -8.18 -10.56 -7.55
C GLN A 452 -6.98 -10.44 -8.47
N ARG A 453 -6.22 -9.35 -8.31
CA ARG A 453 -4.90 -9.15 -8.93
C ARG A 453 -3.99 -8.47 -7.92
N HIS A 454 -2.92 -9.16 -7.55
CA HIS A 454 -1.95 -8.64 -6.57
C HIS A 454 -0.92 -7.73 -7.24
N SER A 455 -0.76 -6.52 -6.71
CA SER A 455 0.27 -5.60 -7.15
C SER A 455 0.81 -4.80 -5.98
N ARG A 456 2.10 -4.43 -6.03
CA ARG A 456 2.79 -3.63 -5.00
C ARG A 456 3.34 -2.36 -5.63
N LEU A 457 3.14 -1.23 -4.96
CA LEU A 457 3.70 0.07 -5.29
C LEU A 457 4.56 0.57 -4.15
N VAL A 458 5.72 1.13 -4.50
CA VAL A 458 6.66 1.75 -3.56
C VAL A 458 6.62 3.25 -3.77
N TRP A 459 6.39 3.99 -2.69
CA TRP A 459 6.26 5.44 -2.67
C TRP A 459 7.44 6.06 -1.94
N LYS A 460 8.04 7.09 -2.53
CA LYS A 460 9.19 7.81 -1.94
C LYS A 460 9.05 9.31 -2.13
N TRP A 461 9.65 10.07 -1.21
CA TRP A 461 9.77 11.52 -1.37
C TRP A 461 10.50 11.85 -2.67
N ILE A 462 9.99 12.84 -3.40
CA ILE A 462 10.59 13.27 -4.67
C ILE A 462 11.98 13.85 -4.37
N SER A 463 12.99 13.33 -5.06
CA SER A 463 14.38 13.78 -4.93
C SER A 463 14.83 14.55 -6.16
N SER A 464 15.93 15.30 -6.01
CA SER A 464 16.65 15.92 -7.12
C SER A 464 17.65 14.91 -7.68
N PHE A 465 17.42 14.45 -8.91
CA PHE A 465 18.27 13.44 -9.55
C PHE A 465 19.40 14.11 -10.36
N GLN A 466 20.64 13.79 -10.00
CA GLN A 466 21.85 14.24 -10.68
C GLN A 466 22.58 13.05 -11.33
N PRO A 467 23.41 13.28 -12.36
CA PRO A 467 24.18 12.19 -12.97
C PRO A 467 25.14 11.54 -11.98
N GLY A 468 25.65 12.32 -11.01
CA GLY A 468 26.52 11.84 -9.94
C GLY A 468 25.80 11.21 -8.75
N GLY A 469 24.48 11.02 -8.80
CA GLY A 469 23.68 10.45 -7.72
C GLY A 469 22.64 11.41 -7.16
N LEU A 470 21.99 11.01 -6.05
CA LEU A 470 20.96 11.83 -5.41
C LEU A 470 21.58 12.98 -4.59
N SER A 471 20.93 14.14 -4.62
CA SER A 471 21.22 15.27 -3.71
C SER A 471 20.92 14.89 -2.26
N GLU A 472 21.82 15.26 -1.32
CA GLU A 472 21.65 15.06 0.13
C GLU A 472 20.41 15.74 0.69
N ASN A 473 19.98 16.84 0.06
CA ASN A 473 18.72 17.48 0.38
C ASN A 473 17.60 16.82 -0.43
N CYS A 474 16.72 16.05 0.22
CA CYS A 474 15.36 15.88 -0.29
C CYS A 474 14.81 17.28 -0.52
N ALA A 475 14.41 17.60 -1.75
CA ALA A 475 13.78 18.86 -2.04
C ALA A 475 12.41 18.88 -1.36
N LEU A 476 12.40 19.15 -0.06
CA LEU A 476 11.23 19.73 0.55
C LEU A 476 10.93 20.99 -0.26
N ILE A 477 9.66 21.33 -0.28
CA ILE A 477 9.16 22.65 -0.63
C ILE A 477 9.70 23.71 0.39
N LEU A 478 10.93 23.58 0.90
CA LEU A 478 11.65 24.55 1.71
C LEU A 478 11.89 25.83 0.91
N GLN A 479 12.05 25.73 -0.41
CA GLN A 479 12.08 26.90 -1.29
C GLN A 479 10.70 27.52 -1.56
N ARG A 480 9.59 26.90 -1.08
CA ARG A 480 8.17 27.31 -1.29
C ARG A 480 7.98 28.05 -2.61
N PRO A 481 7.99 27.33 -3.76
CA PRO A 481 7.86 27.99 -5.05
C PRO A 481 6.58 28.80 -5.06
N GLU A 482 6.64 30.00 -5.64
CA GLU A 482 5.45 30.80 -5.89
C GLU A 482 4.52 30.01 -6.82
N PHE A 483 3.24 29.94 -6.48
CA PHE A 483 2.28 29.21 -7.31
C PHE A 483 1.56 30.21 -8.22
N ALA A 484 1.87 30.19 -9.51
CA ALA A 484 1.06 30.88 -10.52
C ALA A 484 0.00 29.94 -11.07
N TYR A 485 -1.22 30.47 -11.15
CA TYR A 485 -2.38 29.71 -11.56
C TYR A 485 -3.34 30.60 -12.32
N ASP A 486 -4.06 29.99 -13.25
CA ASP A 486 -5.34 30.49 -13.70
C ASP A 486 -6.43 30.02 -12.73
N GLU A 487 -7.26 30.94 -12.25
CA GLU A 487 -8.26 30.64 -11.22
C GLU A 487 -9.27 29.59 -11.69
N GLY A 488 -9.76 29.72 -12.93
CA GLY A 488 -10.70 28.75 -13.53
C GLY A 488 -10.09 27.35 -13.61
N THR A 489 -8.81 27.25 -14.00
CA THR A 489 -8.05 26.00 -14.04
C THR A 489 -7.88 25.37 -12.66
N MET A 490 -7.56 26.15 -11.63
CA MET A 490 -7.41 25.65 -10.26
C MET A 490 -8.75 25.18 -9.69
N ILE A 491 -9.84 25.90 -9.95
CA ILE A 491 -11.20 25.48 -9.57
C ILE A 491 -11.55 24.17 -10.28
N ALA A 492 -11.30 24.05 -11.59
CA ALA A 492 -11.57 22.84 -12.35
C ALA A 492 -10.75 21.64 -11.82
N PHE A 493 -9.49 21.85 -11.44
CA PHE A 493 -8.65 20.81 -10.84
C PHE A 493 -9.21 20.33 -9.49
N LEU A 494 -9.56 21.24 -8.59
CA LEU A 494 -10.12 20.89 -7.28
C LEU A 494 -11.51 20.27 -7.38
N ALA A 495 -12.34 20.74 -8.32
CA ALA A 495 -13.66 20.18 -8.60
C ALA A 495 -13.57 18.77 -9.21
N ALA A 496 -12.57 18.49 -10.06
CA ALA A 496 -12.32 17.14 -10.58
C ALA A 496 -11.95 16.16 -9.46
N ILE A 497 -11.14 16.59 -8.48
CA ILE A 497 -10.85 15.79 -7.29
C ILE A 497 -12.13 15.55 -6.49
N TYR A 498 -12.94 16.59 -6.23
CA TYR A 498 -14.21 16.42 -5.51
C TYR A 498 -15.13 15.40 -6.21
N LYS A 499 -15.31 15.50 -7.53
CA LYS A 499 -16.07 14.54 -8.34
C LYS A 499 -15.56 13.11 -8.18
N LYS A 500 -14.23 12.91 -8.10
CA LYS A 500 -13.63 11.59 -7.89
C LYS A 500 -13.86 11.06 -6.46
N LEU A 501 -13.72 11.90 -5.44
CA LEU A 501 -13.92 11.48 -4.04
C LEU A 501 -15.37 11.07 -3.77
N PHE A 502 -16.34 11.72 -4.43
CA PHE A 502 -17.77 11.54 -4.21
C PHE A 502 -18.50 11.03 -5.46
N THR A 503 -17.86 10.18 -6.26
CA THR A 503 -18.42 9.69 -7.53
C THR A 503 -19.76 8.95 -7.34
N ILE A 504 -19.96 8.27 -6.21
CA ILE A 504 -21.22 7.60 -5.87
C ILE A 504 -22.41 8.56 -5.71
N GLU A 505 -22.16 9.83 -5.36
CA GLU A 505 -23.21 10.85 -5.24
C GLU A 505 -23.69 11.34 -6.62
N ASN A 506 -22.98 10.98 -7.70
CA ASN A 506 -23.40 11.28 -9.06
C ASN A 506 -24.47 10.29 -9.52
N HIS A 507 -25.70 10.77 -9.64
CA HIS A 507 -26.86 9.94 -10.00
C HIS A 507 -26.68 9.20 -11.34
N THR A 508 -26.20 9.88 -12.38
CA THR A 508 -26.00 9.27 -13.71
C THR A 508 -24.97 8.15 -13.66
N TRP A 509 -23.85 8.37 -12.97
CA TRP A 509 -22.83 7.33 -12.79
C TRP A 509 -23.38 6.14 -11.99
N ALA A 510 -24.04 6.39 -10.85
CA ALA A 510 -24.57 5.34 -9.99
C ALA A 510 -25.59 4.46 -10.73
N MET A 511 -26.50 5.05 -11.51
CA MET A 511 -27.48 4.32 -12.31
C MET A 511 -26.84 3.47 -13.41
N GLN A 512 -25.79 3.99 -14.08
CA GLN A 512 -25.04 3.21 -15.08
C GLN A 512 -24.35 2.00 -14.46
N GLN A 513 -23.78 2.15 -13.25
CA GLN A 513 -23.14 1.04 -12.55
C GLN A 513 -24.14 0.02 -12.03
N LEU A 514 -25.31 0.47 -11.55
CA LEU A 514 -26.40 -0.41 -11.16
C LEU A 514 -26.86 -1.27 -12.36
N GLN A 515 -27.06 -0.64 -13.52
CA GLN A 515 -27.42 -1.33 -14.76
C GLN A 515 -26.36 -2.37 -15.17
N LYS A 516 -25.07 -2.01 -15.10
CA LYS A 516 -23.97 -2.94 -15.39
C LYS A 516 -23.95 -4.12 -14.42
N SER A 517 -24.22 -3.89 -13.15
CA SER A 517 -24.23 -4.93 -12.11
C SER A 517 -25.39 -5.90 -12.31
N LEU A 518 -26.58 -5.39 -12.63
CA LEU A 518 -27.75 -6.19 -12.99
C LEU A 518 -27.50 -7.05 -14.24
N GLN A 519 -26.86 -6.49 -15.27
CA GLN A 519 -26.49 -7.23 -16.48
C GLN A 519 -25.46 -8.35 -16.21
N LYS A 520 -24.54 -8.14 -15.27
CA LYS A 520 -23.49 -9.11 -14.92
C LYS A 520 -23.91 -10.11 -13.83
N GLY A 521 -25.12 -9.99 -13.27
CA GLY A 521 -25.56 -10.79 -12.12
C GLY A 521 -24.64 -10.66 -10.89
N SER A 522 -23.90 -9.55 -10.77
CA SER A 522 -22.93 -9.32 -9.70
C SER A 522 -23.55 -8.59 -8.52
N LEU A 523 -23.05 -8.86 -7.31
CA LEU A 523 -23.41 -8.10 -6.10
C LEU A 523 -23.16 -6.61 -6.31
N ILE A 524 -24.14 -5.79 -5.92
CA ILE A 524 -24.03 -4.34 -5.94
C ILE A 524 -23.14 -3.93 -4.75
N ASN A 525 -21.89 -3.55 -5.02
CA ASN A 525 -21.00 -3.06 -3.97
C ASN A 525 -20.40 -1.71 -4.38
N PHE A 526 -20.98 -0.63 -3.87
CA PHE A 526 -20.46 0.72 -4.02
C PHE A 526 -19.77 1.11 -2.72
N ILE A 527 -18.45 1.02 -2.69
CA ILE A 527 -17.69 1.42 -1.51
C ILE A 527 -17.22 2.86 -1.70
N GLN A 528 -17.75 3.78 -0.89
CA GLN A 528 -17.19 5.11 -0.75
C GLN A 528 -16.16 5.09 0.37
N HIS A 529 -14.89 5.18 0.01
CA HIS A 529 -13.80 5.24 1.00
C HIS A 529 -13.58 6.65 1.56
N ASN A 530 -13.88 7.69 0.77
CA ASN A 530 -13.52 9.07 1.09
C ASN A 530 -14.66 9.81 1.79
N SER A 531 -14.29 10.70 2.73
CA SER A 531 -15.23 11.60 3.41
C SER A 531 -14.93 13.06 3.08
N ARG A 532 -15.81 13.97 3.51
CA ARG A 532 -15.57 15.43 3.43
C ARG A 532 -14.35 15.86 4.26
N THR A 533 -13.98 15.08 5.28
CA THR A 533 -12.72 15.24 6.02
C THR A 533 -11.51 15.04 5.09
N THR A 534 -11.57 14.02 4.20
CA THR A 534 -10.53 13.73 3.20
C THR A 534 -10.30 14.94 2.29
N PHE A 535 -11.38 15.52 1.76
CA PHE A 535 -11.29 16.69 0.89
C PHE A 535 -10.71 17.90 1.63
N SER A 536 -11.17 18.17 2.85
CA SER A 536 -10.67 19.29 3.66
C SER A 536 -9.18 19.18 3.99
N LEU A 537 -8.71 17.97 4.34
CA LEU A 537 -7.29 17.71 4.60
C LEU A 537 -6.43 17.85 3.34
N LEU A 538 -6.95 17.42 2.18
CA LEU A 538 -6.27 17.63 0.92
C LEU A 538 -6.17 19.12 0.57
N LEU A 539 -7.27 19.88 0.68
CA LEU A 539 -7.27 21.33 0.47
C LEU A 539 -6.27 22.01 1.41
N GLN A 540 -6.22 21.59 2.67
CA GLN A 540 -5.25 22.10 3.61
C GLN A 540 -3.81 21.85 3.16
N ARG A 541 -3.50 20.63 2.70
CA ARG A 541 -2.16 20.28 2.22
C ARG A 541 -1.76 21.12 1.01
N ILE A 542 -2.67 21.31 0.06
CA ILE A 542 -2.47 22.18 -1.11
C ILE A 542 -2.28 23.63 -0.66
N LYS A 543 -3.10 24.12 0.28
CA LYS A 543 -2.99 25.48 0.85
C LYS A 543 -1.64 25.75 1.49
N LYS A 544 -1.06 24.77 2.19
CA LYS A 544 0.29 24.93 2.77
C LYS A 544 1.35 25.23 1.71
N VAL A 545 1.18 24.73 0.49
CA VAL A 545 2.10 24.95 -0.62
C VAL A 545 1.78 26.26 -1.37
N THR A 546 0.50 26.61 -1.52
CA THR A 546 0.08 27.71 -2.42
C THR A 546 -0.36 29.00 -1.73
N SER A 547 -0.47 29.02 -0.40
CA SER A 547 -1.02 30.16 0.38
C SER A 547 -0.29 31.50 0.24
N LYS A 548 0.94 31.52 -0.28
CA LYS A 548 1.66 32.78 -0.55
C LYS A 548 1.06 33.59 -1.70
N THR A 549 0.44 32.92 -2.67
CA THR A 549 -0.03 33.53 -3.93
C THR A 549 -1.51 33.36 -4.19
N VAL A 550 -2.13 32.32 -3.62
CA VAL A 550 -3.55 31.99 -3.82
C VAL A 550 -4.41 32.68 -2.76
N ASP A 551 -5.43 33.43 -3.18
CA ASP A 551 -6.52 33.86 -2.30
C ASP A 551 -7.48 32.69 -2.04
N TRP A 552 -7.22 31.96 -0.96
CA TRP A 552 -8.03 30.82 -0.54
C TRP A 552 -9.45 31.21 -0.09
N GLY A 553 -9.67 32.46 0.34
CA GLY A 553 -10.99 32.93 0.73
C GLY A 553 -11.93 32.96 -0.48
N SER A 554 -11.49 33.66 -1.53
CA SER A 554 -12.23 33.77 -2.80
C SER A 554 -12.30 32.45 -3.55
N LEU A 555 -11.18 31.69 -3.61
CA LEU A 555 -11.13 30.41 -4.32
C LEU A 555 -12.14 29.40 -3.76
N VAL A 556 -12.21 29.23 -2.44
CA VAL A 556 -13.12 28.27 -1.81
C VAL A 556 -14.58 28.70 -1.99
N GLU A 557 -14.86 30.01 -1.95
CA GLU A 557 -16.20 30.57 -2.24
C GLU A 557 -16.68 30.17 -3.64
N LYS A 558 -15.84 30.36 -4.67
CA LYS A 558 -16.17 29.99 -6.05
C LYS A 558 -16.24 28.47 -6.24
N LEU A 559 -15.33 27.73 -5.59
CA LEU A 559 -15.33 26.27 -5.63
C LEU A 559 -16.61 25.69 -5.02
N THR A 560 -17.12 26.25 -3.92
CA THR A 560 -18.40 25.84 -3.32
C THR A 560 -19.55 25.97 -4.31
N VAL A 561 -19.60 27.05 -5.09
CA VAL A 561 -20.62 27.23 -6.15
C VAL A 561 -20.49 26.14 -7.22
N VAL A 562 -19.27 25.87 -7.70
CA VAL A 562 -19.03 24.81 -8.70
C VAL A 562 -19.37 23.42 -8.16
N ILE A 563 -19.10 23.15 -6.88
CA ILE A 563 -19.48 21.89 -6.23
C ILE A 563 -21.00 21.74 -6.20
N ALA A 564 -21.72 22.79 -5.79
CA ALA A 564 -23.17 22.75 -5.66
C ALA A 564 -23.90 22.60 -7.00
N TYR A 565 -23.41 23.21 -8.08
CA TYR A 565 -24.16 23.31 -9.34
C TYR A 565 -23.54 22.54 -10.52
N GLU A 566 -22.24 22.25 -10.51
CA GLU A 566 -21.53 21.68 -11.68
C GLU A 566 -20.90 20.30 -11.42
N CYS A 567 -20.95 19.80 -10.17
CA CYS A 567 -20.39 18.49 -9.83
C CYS A 567 -21.33 17.29 -10.04
N GLY A 568 -22.62 17.53 -10.28
CA GLY A 568 -23.61 16.48 -10.53
C GLY A 568 -24.03 15.68 -9.29
N SER A 569 -23.63 16.10 -8.09
CA SER A 569 -24.14 15.57 -6.82
C SER A 569 -25.42 16.31 -6.45
N LEU A 570 -26.52 15.57 -6.29
CA LEU A 570 -27.83 16.15 -5.90
C LEU A 570 -27.92 16.49 -4.41
N ILE A 571 -27.02 15.92 -3.61
CA ILE A 571 -27.04 16.02 -2.14
C ILE A 571 -25.88 16.85 -1.58
N ALA A 572 -24.95 17.32 -2.41
CA ALA A 572 -23.76 18.06 -1.94
C ALA A 572 -24.12 19.29 -1.09
N SER A 573 -25.18 20.02 -1.46
CA SER A 573 -25.66 21.18 -0.71
C SER A 573 -26.18 20.83 0.69
N CYS A 574 -26.69 19.62 0.90
CA CYS A 574 -27.13 19.11 2.22
C CYS A 574 -25.98 18.87 3.19
N PHE A 575 -24.73 18.91 2.71
CA PHE A 575 -23.52 18.74 3.53
C PHE A 575 -22.70 20.02 3.65
N GLN A 576 -23.23 21.16 3.19
CA GLN A 576 -22.47 22.42 3.14
C GLN A 576 -21.96 22.83 4.53
N GLN A 577 -22.80 22.69 5.58
CA GLN A 577 -22.40 23.06 6.94
C GLN A 577 -21.35 22.10 7.53
N GLU A 578 -21.39 20.81 7.16
CA GLU A 578 -20.33 19.86 7.53
C GLU A 578 -19.01 20.26 6.86
N GLN A 579 -19.04 20.54 5.56
CA GLN A 579 -17.86 20.91 4.80
C GLN A 579 -17.22 22.21 5.32
N ASP A 580 -18.04 23.18 5.74
CA ASP A 580 -17.57 24.43 6.33
C ASP A 580 -17.02 24.26 7.75
N ALA A 581 -17.64 23.41 8.58
CA ALA A 581 -17.12 23.05 9.90
C ALA A 581 -15.75 22.36 9.79
N LEU A 582 -15.61 21.41 8.87
CA LEU A 582 -14.35 20.72 8.59
C LEU A 582 -13.30 21.69 8.02
N ASN A 583 -13.66 22.58 7.09
CA ASN A 583 -12.75 23.60 6.58
C ASN A 583 -12.26 24.56 7.66
N HIS A 584 -13.12 24.90 8.64
CA HIS A 584 -12.74 25.69 9.81
C HIS A 584 -11.75 24.92 10.69
N LEU A 585 -12.09 23.68 11.07
CA LEU A 585 -11.22 22.79 11.84
C LEU A 585 -9.85 22.64 11.17
N HIS A 586 -9.80 22.38 9.87
CA HIS A 586 -8.54 22.19 9.14
C HIS A 586 -7.85 23.50 8.70
N GLY A 587 -8.32 24.67 9.13
CA GLY A 587 -7.71 25.96 8.78
C GLY A 587 -7.69 26.26 7.27
N VAL A 588 -8.59 25.64 6.49
CA VAL A 588 -8.74 25.88 5.06
C VAL A 588 -9.45 27.22 4.85
N LYS A 589 -10.65 27.37 5.42
CA LYS A 589 -11.45 28.59 5.42
C LYS A 589 -12.41 28.58 6.60
N THR A 590 -12.57 29.72 7.26
CA THR A 590 -13.66 29.94 8.21
C THR A 590 -14.70 30.83 7.55
N THR A 591 -15.92 30.33 7.37
CA THR A 591 -17.06 31.07 6.80
C THR A 591 -17.60 32.09 7.81
N ASP A 592 -18.25 33.16 7.34
CA ASP A 592 -18.66 34.28 8.19
C ASP A 592 -19.54 33.87 9.38
N TYR A 593 -20.48 32.94 9.18
CA TYR A 593 -21.34 32.46 10.27
C TYR A 593 -20.62 31.62 11.35
N LEU A 594 -19.39 31.17 11.10
CA LEU A 594 -18.52 30.53 12.10
C LEU A 594 -17.58 31.55 12.77
N ARG A 595 -17.43 32.76 12.20
CA ARG A 595 -16.70 33.88 12.81
C ARG A 595 -17.59 34.69 13.74
N ASP A 596 -18.85 34.87 13.34
CA ASP A 596 -19.86 35.53 14.15
C ASP A 596 -20.11 34.74 15.45
N HIS A 597 -20.48 35.44 16.53
CA HIS A 597 -20.94 34.77 17.75
C HIS A 597 -22.13 33.85 17.42
N PRO A 598 -22.21 32.60 17.93
CA PRO A 598 -23.22 31.63 17.49
C PRO A 598 -24.66 32.14 17.54
N ALA A 599 -25.01 32.93 18.56
CA ALA A 599 -26.33 33.56 18.66
C ALA A 599 -26.61 34.61 17.56
N ILE A 600 -25.60 35.38 17.16
CA ILE A 600 -25.71 36.37 16.07
C ILE A 600 -25.86 35.64 14.73
N ALA A 601 -25.07 34.58 14.52
CA ALA A 601 -25.20 33.74 13.35
C ALA A 601 -26.59 33.08 13.26
N ALA A 602 -27.10 32.53 14.35
CA ALA A 602 -28.44 31.95 14.40
C ALA A 602 -29.52 32.98 14.03
N PHE A 603 -29.42 34.21 14.52
CA PHE A 603 -30.33 35.30 14.16
C PHE A 603 -30.24 35.68 12.66
N LYS A 604 -29.01 35.87 12.16
CA LYS A 604 -28.76 36.36 10.80
C LYS A 604 -29.09 35.32 9.72
N TYR A 605 -28.82 34.05 9.98
CA TYR A 605 -28.90 32.98 8.99
C TYR A 605 -30.09 32.01 9.20
N GLY A 606 -30.65 31.91 10.41
CA GLY A 606 -31.69 30.94 10.77
C GLY A 606 -33.15 31.39 10.59
N ARG A 607 -33.41 32.66 10.28
CA ARG A 607 -34.72 33.26 9.92
C ARG A 607 -35.91 33.04 10.89
N GLN A 608 -35.77 32.47 12.09
CA GLN A 608 -36.75 32.53 13.20
C GLN A 608 -36.02 32.35 14.56
N MET A 609 -36.34 33.17 15.58
CA MET A 609 -35.73 33.08 16.92
C MET A 609 -36.74 32.58 17.97
N GLY A 610 -36.29 31.69 18.86
CA GLY A 610 -36.69 31.69 20.26
C GLY A 610 -35.60 32.41 21.05
N LEU A 611 -35.92 33.55 21.67
CA LEU A 611 -34.99 34.27 22.55
C LEU A 611 -34.75 33.44 23.82
N GLY A 612 -33.66 32.66 23.84
CA GLY A 612 -33.26 31.83 24.98
C GLY A 612 -31.74 31.70 25.11
N GLU A 613 -31.23 32.34 26.17
CA GLU A 613 -29.93 32.19 26.87
C GLU A 613 -28.59 32.36 26.12
N HIS A 614 -27.94 33.51 26.40
CA HIS A 614 -26.68 34.01 25.84
C HIS A 614 -25.40 33.45 26.49
N ARG A 615 -25.26 32.13 26.68
CA ARG A 615 -24.12 31.55 27.44
C ARG A 615 -23.04 30.83 26.62
N HIS A 616 -23.17 30.70 25.30
CA HIS A 616 -22.29 29.85 24.48
C HIS A 616 -21.42 30.64 23.49
N SER A 617 -20.09 30.50 23.61
CA SER A 617 -19.11 31.22 22.79
C SER A 617 -18.40 30.38 21.71
N ASN A 618 -18.50 29.04 21.76
CA ASN A 618 -17.77 28.17 20.83
C ASN A 618 -18.47 28.07 19.47
N ALA A 619 -17.71 28.21 18.37
CA ALA A 619 -18.23 28.17 17.00
C ALA A 619 -18.77 26.77 16.61
N LEU A 620 -18.16 25.72 17.15
CA LEU A 620 -18.56 24.33 16.94
C LEU A 620 -18.95 23.66 18.27
N THR A 621 -19.88 22.71 18.18
CA THR A 621 -20.33 21.87 19.29
C THR A 621 -20.25 20.41 18.86
N CYS A 622 -19.78 19.54 19.74
CA CYS A 622 -19.88 18.10 19.56
C CYS A 622 -21.29 17.65 19.95
N ILE A 623 -21.98 17.02 19.02
CA ILE A 623 -23.21 16.27 19.30
C ILE A 623 -22.86 14.80 19.44
N THR A 624 -23.34 14.17 20.51
CA THR A 624 -23.26 12.72 20.72
C THR A 624 -24.65 12.15 20.92
N ILE A 625 -25.09 11.25 20.05
CA ILE A 625 -26.37 10.56 20.17
C ILE A 625 -26.17 9.13 20.70
N SER A 626 -27.01 8.74 21.67
CA SER A 626 -27.01 7.41 22.29
C SER A 626 -28.12 6.55 21.67
N VAL A 627 -27.73 5.70 20.72
CA VAL A 627 -28.66 4.90 19.92
C VAL A 627 -28.76 3.48 20.47
N PRO A 628 -29.93 3.02 20.93
CA PRO A 628 -30.09 1.65 21.40
C PRO A 628 -29.80 0.63 20.30
N ILE A 629 -29.07 -0.46 20.58
CA ILE A 629 -28.78 -1.54 19.61
C ILE A 629 -30.06 -2.04 18.91
N LYS A 630 -31.19 -2.09 19.63
CA LYS A 630 -32.49 -2.50 19.06
C LYS A 630 -32.96 -1.65 17.87
N ALA A 631 -32.49 -0.41 17.72
CA ALA A 631 -32.80 0.44 16.57
C ALA A 631 -32.27 -0.16 15.25
N PHE A 632 -31.21 -0.97 15.33
CA PHE A 632 -30.60 -1.65 14.18
C PHE A 632 -31.24 -3.00 13.85
N HIS A 633 -32.27 -3.44 14.59
CA HIS A 633 -32.82 -4.79 14.44
C HIS A 633 -33.24 -5.12 13.00
N LYS A 634 -33.89 -4.18 12.29
CA LYS A 634 -34.28 -4.35 10.88
C LYS A 634 -33.08 -4.57 9.95
N LEU A 635 -31.94 -3.93 10.22
CA LEU A 635 -30.69 -4.17 9.47
C LEU A 635 -30.04 -5.50 9.88
N LEU A 636 -30.05 -5.83 11.18
CA LEU A 636 -29.44 -7.06 11.72
C LEU A 636 -30.10 -8.35 11.19
N ILE A 637 -31.39 -8.33 10.85
CA ILE A 637 -32.12 -9.51 10.35
C ILE A 637 -32.08 -9.68 8.83
N ARG A 638 -31.69 -8.65 8.07
CA ARG A 638 -31.59 -8.68 6.61
C ARG A 638 -30.32 -9.44 6.19
N ASP A 639 -30.36 -10.08 5.03
CA ASP A 639 -29.15 -10.70 4.47
C ASP A 639 -28.16 -9.60 4.06
N SER A 640 -26.97 -9.62 4.65
CA SER A 640 -25.83 -8.77 4.28
C SER A 640 -25.57 -8.69 2.77
N LYS A 641 -25.83 -9.76 2.02
CA LYS A 641 -25.66 -9.79 0.56
C LYS A 641 -26.64 -8.86 -0.17
N THR A 642 -27.77 -8.52 0.46
CA THR A 642 -28.82 -7.67 -0.11
C THR A 642 -28.67 -6.20 0.26
N ILE A 643 -28.22 -5.91 1.48
CA ILE A 643 -28.15 -4.54 2.02
C ILE A 643 -26.75 -3.92 1.90
N GLY A 644 -25.72 -4.74 1.69
CA GLY A 644 -24.33 -4.29 1.72
C GLY A 644 -23.94 -3.74 3.10
N ASN A 645 -23.05 -2.75 3.10
CA ASN A 645 -22.66 -2.01 4.31
C ASN A 645 -23.12 -0.56 4.18
N PRO A 646 -24.40 -0.25 4.47
CA PRO A 646 -24.93 1.09 4.26
C PRO A 646 -24.16 2.13 5.09
N GLN A 647 -23.87 3.26 4.46
CA GLN A 647 -23.25 4.41 5.14
C GLN A 647 -24.25 5.07 6.07
N LEU A 648 -23.78 5.52 7.23
CA LEU A 648 -24.56 6.21 8.25
C LEU A 648 -24.24 7.71 8.29
N GLN A 649 -25.24 8.52 8.62
CA GLN A 649 -25.12 9.96 8.81
C GLN A 649 -25.96 10.43 9.99
N ILE A 650 -25.56 11.55 10.60
CA ILE A 650 -26.42 12.30 11.52
C ILE A 650 -27.10 13.41 10.73
N ASN A 651 -28.42 13.51 10.85
CA ASN A 651 -29.22 14.61 10.32
C ASN A 651 -29.62 15.54 11.45
N LEU A 652 -29.42 16.83 11.25
CA LEU A 652 -29.99 17.86 12.11
C LEU A 652 -31.11 18.54 11.34
N ALA A 653 -32.33 18.44 11.86
CA ALA A 653 -33.50 19.16 11.35
C ALA A 653 -33.90 20.20 12.39
N CYS A 654 -33.64 21.48 12.12
CA CYS A 654 -34.00 22.57 13.02
C CYS A 654 -34.92 23.57 12.29
N GLY A 655 -36.20 23.58 12.66
CA GLY A 655 -37.23 24.36 11.98
C GLY A 655 -37.42 23.91 10.52
N SER A 656 -37.27 24.82 9.56
CA SER A 656 -37.36 24.51 8.12
C SER A 656 -36.01 24.15 7.48
N MET A 657 -34.94 24.10 8.26
CA MET A 657 -33.57 23.82 7.78
C MET A 657 -33.15 22.41 8.17
N ALA A 658 -32.48 21.72 7.24
CA ALA A 658 -31.87 20.42 7.51
C ALA A 658 -30.45 20.37 6.95
N ASN A 659 -29.55 19.68 7.65
CA ASN A 659 -28.19 19.43 7.18
C ASN A 659 -27.68 18.05 7.65
N HIS A 660 -26.83 17.42 6.84
CA HIS A 660 -26.29 16.09 7.05
C HIS A 660 -24.82 16.14 7.48
N PHE A 661 -24.41 15.17 8.30
CA PHE A 661 -23.05 15.02 8.83
C PHE A 661 -22.63 13.54 8.75
N CYS A 662 -21.57 13.25 8.01
CA CYS A 662 -21.02 11.91 7.77
C CYS A 662 -19.66 11.67 8.44
N ALA A 663 -19.00 12.70 8.96
CA ALA A 663 -17.71 12.61 9.65
C ALA A 663 -17.87 12.08 11.09
N LEU A 664 -18.60 10.98 11.26
CA LEU A 664 -18.97 10.41 12.55
C LEU A 664 -17.79 9.76 13.26
N ARG A 665 -17.93 9.56 14.57
CA ARG A 665 -17.15 8.68 15.45
C ARG A 665 -18.12 7.72 16.14
N ARG A 666 -17.79 6.44 16.19
CA ARG A 666 -18.59 5.40 16.83
C ARG A 666 -17.91 4.85 18.07
N SER A 667 -18.69 4.59 19.12
CA SER A 667 -18.25 3.81 20.28
C SER A 667 -19.40 3.00 20.87
N PHE A 668 -19.14 1.78 21.33
CA PHE A 668 -20.14 0.97 22.04
C PHE A 668 -20.02 1.25 23.53
N GLY A 669 -21.11 1.60 24.20
CA GLY A 669 -21.05 1.87 25.63
C GLY A 669 -22.18 2.72 26.18
N LYS A 670 -22.06 3.03 27.47
CA LYS A 670 -23.06 3.82 28.21
C LYS A 670 -22.46 5.14 28.68
N LEU A 671 -23.08 6.24 28.27
CA LEU A 671 -22.74 7.60 28.74
C LEU A 671 -23.00 7.75 30.25
N ASP A 672 -22.23 8.63 30.88
CA ASP A 672 -22.47 9.10 32.24
C ASP A 672 -23.84 9.79 32.39
N ALA A 673 -24.37 9.79 33.62
CA ALA A 673 -25.61 10.48 33.92
C ALA A 673 -25.39 12.01 34.01
N VAL A 674 -26.38 12.80 33.58
CA VAL A 674 -26.38 14.27 33.70
C VAL A 674 -27.40 14.69 34.75
N ASP A 675 -27.11 15.76 35.48
CA ASP A 675 -28.10 16.45 36.29
C ASP A 675 -29.15 17.13 35.40
N ALA A 676 -30.40 16.65 35.48
CA ALA A 676 -31.51 17.10 34.64
C ALA A 676 -32.27 18.30 35.24
N SER A 677 -31.73 18.92 36.29
CA SER A 677 -32.42 19.94 37.09
C SER A 677 -32.52 21.32 36.43
N GLU A 678 -31.64 21.69 35.50
CA GLU A 678 -31.71 22.98 34.80
C GLU A 678 -32.54 22.92 33.50
N PRO A 679 -33.60 23.73 33.34
CA PRO A 679 -34.35 23.80 32.08
C PRO A 679 -33.54 24.52 30.98
N GLY A 680 -33.54 23.99 29.75
CA GLY A 680 -32.91 24.63 28.59
C GLY A 680 -31.88 23.77 27.86
N LEU A 681 -31.34 24.32 26.76
CA LEU A 681 -30.26 23.72 25.99
C LEU A 681 -28.97 23.81 26.80
N PHE A 682 -28.33 22.68 27.09
CA PHE A 682 -27.10 22.64 27.88
C PHE A 682 -25.95 22.07 27.04
N ILE A 683 -24.87 22.84 26.92
CA ILE A 683 -23.62 22.41 26.28
C ILE A 683 -22.57 22.26 27.36
N GLN A 684 -22.15 21.01 27.62
CA GLN A 684 -21.13 20.68 28.59
C GLN A 684 -19.77 21.24 28.14
N GLN A 685 -19.05 21.92 29.05
CA GLN A 685 -17.65 22.27 28.82
C GLN A 685 -16.75 21.05 29.03
N GLY A 686 -15.85 20.78 28.09
CA GLY A 686 -15.01 19.58 28.05
C GLY A 686 -15.72 18.37 27.44
N ALA A 687 -15.19 17.18 27.73
CA ALA A 687 -15.67 15.91 27.20
C ALA A 687 -16.64 15.19 28.15
N PRO A 688 -17.77 14.64 27.66
CA PRO A 688 -18.58 13.70 28.44
C PRO A 688 -17.84 12.37 28.59
N THR A 689 -18.16 11.58 29.64
CA THR A 689 -17.52 10.27 29.83
C THR A 689 -18.46 9.11 29.54
N PHE A 690 -17.90 7.98 29.13
CA PHE A 690 -18.67 6.74 28.93
C PHE A 690 -17.90 5.51 29.42
N LYS A 691 -18.66 4.44 29.69
CA LYS A 691 -18.11 3.10 29.94
C LYS A 691 -18.25 2.27 28.65
N GLU A 692 -17.11 1.86 28.10
CA GLU A 692 -17.05 1.07 26.86
C GLU A 692 -17.56 -0.36 27.05
N ASP A 693 -18.20 -0.87 26.01
CA ASP A 693 -18.71 -2.24 25.88
C ASP A 693 -17.93 -3.00 24.80
N PHE A 694 -17.04 -3.90 25.24
CA PHE A 694 -16.19 -4.69 24.34
C PHE A 694 -16.94 -5.79 23.58
N ASP A 695 -18.18 -6.12 23.96
CA ASP A 695 -18.97 -7.16 23.29
C ASP A 695 -19.64 -6.63 21.99
N GLY A 696 -19.53 -5.32 21.71
CA GLY A 696 -19.94 -4.69 20.46
C GLY A 696 -21.41 -4.96 20.09
N TRP A 697 -21.64 -5.46 18.86
CA TRP A 697 -22.98 -5.80 18.36
C TRP A 697 -23.69 -6.93 19.14
N ILE A 698 -22.97 -7.71 19.93
CA ILE A 698 -23.52 -8.78 20.79
C ILE A 698 -23.76 -8.29 22.22
N GLY A 699 -23.21 -7.13 22.56
CA GLY A 699 -23.41 -6.46 23.83
C GLY A 699 -24.85 -5.98 24.03
N THR A 700 -25.05 -5.28 25.14
CA THR A 700 -26.37 -4.75 25.53
C THR A 700 -26.39 -3.23 25.67
N SER A 701 -25.23 -2.59 25.49
CA SER A 701 -25.08 -1.13 25.64
C SER A 701 -25.59 -0.38 24.41
N ASP A 702 -25.77 0.92 24.55
CA ASP A 702 -26.09 1.80 23.41
C ASP A 702 -24.85 1.96 22.50
N ILE A 703 -25.09 2.44 21.28
CA ILE A 703 -24.06 2.86 20.33
C ILE A 703 -24.03 4.38 20.30
N LEU A 704 -22.88 4.95 20.63
CA LEU A 704 -22.63 6.38 20.65
C LEU A 704 -22.13 6.80 19.27
N TYR A 705 -22.82 7.75 18.64
CA TYR A 705 -22.35 8.42 17.43
C TYR A 705 -22.09 9.89 17.71
N SER A 706 -20.88 10.36 17.39
CA SER A 706 -20.48 11.73 17.66
C SER A 706 -19.94 12.45 16.42
N CYS A 707 -20.28 13.72 16.24
CA CYS A 707 -19.68 14.60 15.22
C CYS A 707 -19.62 16.06 15.70
N MET A 708 -18.84 16.88 15.00
CA MET A 708 -18.77 18.33 15.22
C MET A 708 -19.75 19.04 14.29
N VAL A 709 -20.58 19.92 14.85
CA VAL A 709 -21.60 20.69 14.12
C VAL A 709 -21.50 22.18 14.45
N PRO A 710 -21.91 23.10 13.55
CA PRO A 710 -21.97 24.51 13.86
C PRO A 710 -22.93 24.82 15.02
N THR A 711 -22.43 25.47 16.06
CA THR A 711 -23.21 25.79 17.27
C THR A 711 -24.44 26.64 16.94
N TRP A 712 -24.34 27.54 15.97
CA TRP A 712 -25.47 28.40 15.58
C TRP A 712 -26.68 27.59 15.07
N PHE A 713 -26.45 26.43 14.46
CA PHE A 713 -27.50 25.61 13.85
C PHE A 713 -28.37 24.92 14.92
N ILE A 714 -27.73 24.40 15.99
CA ILE A 714 -28.43 23.75 17.11
C ILE A 714 -29.17 24.73 18.02
N LEU A 715 -28.87 26.03 17.94
CA LEU A 715 -29.57 27.08 18.68
C LEU A 715 -30.94 27.43 18.07
N LEU A 716 -31.26 26.92 16.88
CA LEU A 716 -32.55 27.13 16.24
C LEU A 716 -33.67 26.35 16.96
N ASN A 717 -34.91 26.84 16.84
CA ASN A 717 -36.06 26.21 17.47
C ASN A 717 -36.34 24.82 16.88
N SER A 718 -36.90 23.94 17.72
CA SER A 718 -37.35 22.60 17.33
C SER A 718 -36.28 21.79 16.59
N CYS A 719 -35.06 21.77 17.15
CA CYS A 719 -33.97 21.00 16.56
C CYS A 719 -33.99 19.53 17.00
N GLU A 720 -34.10 18.63 16.03
CA GLU A 720 -34.09 17.18 16.18
C GLU A 720 -32.82 16.60 15.56
N ALA A 721 -32.23 15.62 16.24
CA ALA A 721 -31.08 14.88 15.76
C ALA A 721 -31.48 13.44 15.45
N SER A 722 -31.27 12.99 14.21
CA SER A 722 -31.52 11.61 13.80
C SER A 722 -30.27 10.92 13.28
N LEU A 723 -30.15 9.62 13.58
CA LEU A 723 -29.22 8.73 12.88
C LEU A 723 -29.95 8.12 11.70
N SER A 724 -29.40 8.25 10.50
CA SER A 724 -30.05 7.80 9.27
C SER A 724 -29.06 7.10 8.33
N ILE A 725 -29.60 6.31 7.41
CA ILE A 725 -28.83 5.70 6.33
C ILE A 725 -28.71 6.72 5.20
N VAL A 726 -27.50 6.88 4.64
CA VAL A 726 -27.28 7.77 3.48
C VAL A 726 -28.12 7.28 2.30
N SER A 727 -28.95 8.17 1.77
CA SER A 727 -29.79 7.88 0.60
C SER A 727 -28.94 7.87 -0.67
N THR A 728 -28.88 6.71 -1.31
CA THR A 728 -28.21 6.45 -2.58
C THR A 728 -29.12 5.59 -3.44
N PRO A 729 -28.90 5.52 -4.77
CA PRO A 729 -29.66 4.58 -5.62
C PRO A 729 -29.64 3.14 -5.11
N VAL A 730 -28.59 2.75 -4.38
CA VAL A 730 -28.39 1.39 -3.81
C VAL A 730 -29.22 1.17 -2.56
N THR A 731 -29.21 2.14 -1.66
CA THR A 731 -29.94 2.06 -0.37
C THR A 731 -31.43 2.34 -0.55
N SER A 732 -31.89 2.70 -1.76
CA SER A 732 -33.31 2.91 -2.08
C SER A 732 -34.21 1.71 -1.73
N LEU A 733 -33.68 0.49 -1.76
CA LEU A 733 -34.38 -0.75 -1.35
C LEU A 733 -34.75 -0.79 0.14
N LEU A 734 -34.14 0.07 0.96
CA LEU A 734 -34.37 0.15 2.40
C LEU A 734 -35.45 1.20 2.77
N VAL A 735 -35.97 1.95 1.79
CA VAL A 735 -37.03 2.95 2.01
C VAL A 735 -38.31 2.31 2.56
N ASP A 736 -38.64 1.09 2.14
CA ASP A 736 -39.80 0.36 2.66
C ASP A 736 -39.67 0.03 4.15
N ASP A 737 -38.45 -0.15 4.64
CA ASP A 737 -38.17 -0.49 6.04
C ASP A 737 -38.07 0.74 6.94
N PHE A 738 -37.47 1.83 6.46
CA PHE A 738 -37.09 3.01 7.26
C PHE A 738 -37.79 4.31 6.85
N GLY A 739 -38.68 4.25 5.85
CA GLY A 739 -39.37 5.41 5.31
C GLY A 739 -38.49 6.29 4.43
N PRO A 740 -39.06 7.36 3.84
CA PRO A 740 -38.37 8.23 2.88
C PRO A 740 -37.18 9.00 3.47
N LEU A 741 -37.14 9.18 4.80
CA LEU A 741 -36.05 9.85 5.52
C LEU A 741 -34.96 8.90 5.99
N MET A 742 -35.17 7.58 5.87
CA MET A 742 -34.16 6.56 6.21
C MET A 742 -33.67 6.62 7.68
N ASN A 743 -34.51 7.08 8.61
CA ASN A 743 -34.17 7.27 10.02
C ASN A 743 -34.14 5.92 10.78
N LEU A 744 -33.04 5.66 11.47
CA LEU A 744 -32.89 4.55 12.43
C LEU A 744 -33.32 4.97 13.84
N PHE A 745 -33.00 6.20 14.21
CA PHE A 745 -33.23 6.76 15.53
C PHE A 745 -33.40 8.27 15.42
N GLU A 746 -34.21 8.87 16.29
CA GLU A 746 -34.47 10.30 16.33
C GLU A 746 -34.73 10.74 17.78
N ALA A 747 -34.14 11.87 18.17
CA ALA A 747 -34.36 12.48 19.46
C ALA A 747 -34.10 13.99 19.43
N SER A 748 -34.80 14.72 20.29
CA SER A 748 -34.61 16.16 20.42
C SER A 748 -33.23 16.46 20.98
N VAL A 749 -32.56 17.52 20.49
CA VAL A 749 -31.26 17.95 21.05
C VAL A 749 -31.37 18.40 22.51
N ARG A 750 -32.60 18.58 23.02
CA ARG A 750 -32.92 18.89 24.42
C ARG A 750 -33.08 17.65 25.30
N ASP A 751 -33.22 16.45 24.73
CA ASP A 751 -33.29 15.20 25.49
C ASP A 751 -31.89 14.76 25.94
N ARG A 752 -31.49 15.19 27.14
CA ARG A 752 -30.16 14.90 27.73
C ARG A 752 -29.89 13.42 27.96
N GLY A 753 -30.92 12.57 27.97
CA GLY A 753 -30.78 11.13 28.11
C GLY A 753 -30.40 10.43 26.80
N LYS A 754 -30.69 11.06 25.66
CA LYS A 754 -30.44 10.52 24.32
C LYS A 754 -29.42 11.32 23.52
N VAL A 755 -29.28 12.61 23.77
CA VAL A 755 -28.38 13.52 23.07
C VAL A 755 -27.54 14.26 24.11
N ARG A 756 -26.22 14.20 23.96
CA ARG A 756 -25.26 15.00 24.72
C ARG A 756 -24.62 16.04 23.82
N LEU A 757 -24.64 17.29 24.26
CA LEU A 757 -23.93 18.40 23.63
C LEU A 757 -22.72 18.76 24.48
N SER A 758 -21.55 18.85 23.86
CA SER A 758 -20.29 19.12 24.54
C SER A 758 -19.32 19.89 23.66
N THR A 759 -18.26 20.45 24.24
CA THR A 759 -17.20 21.10 23.45
C THR A 759 -16.19 20.12 22.89
N GLU A 760 -16.06 18.93 23.50
CA GLU A 760 -15.15 17.86 23.08
C GLU A 760 -15.89 16.53 22.86
N PHE A 761 -15.22 15.60 22.18
CA PHE A 761 -15.73 14.24 21.98
C PHE A 761 -15.78 13.41 23.28
N PRO A 762 -16.64 12.39 23.38
CA PRO A 762 -16.70 11.54 24.57
C PRO A 762 -15.38 10.82 24.90
N LEU A 763 -15.09 10.69 26.20
CA LEU A 763 -13.92 9.99 26.76
C LEU A 763 -14.31 8.69 27.44
N ASN A 764 -13.58 7.60 27.18
CA ASN A 764 -13.75 6.35 27.91
C ASN A 764 -13.14 6.47 29.31
N LYS A 765 -14.00 6.41 30.33
CA LYS A 765 -13.63 6.51 31.74
C LYS A 765 -12.64 5.44 32.19
N SER A 766 -12.63 4.27 31.55
CA SER A 766 -11.82 3.11 31.93
C SER A 766 -10.32 3.32 31.73
N PHE A 767 -9.93 4.31 30.92
CA PHE A 767 -8.54 4.55 30.52
C PHE A 767 -8.02 5.96 30.87
N CYS A 768 -8.87 6.77 31.51
CA CYS A 768 -8.54 8.14 31.94
C CYS A 768 -7.89 8.13 33.34
N ASP A 769 -6.56 8.11 33.42
CA ASP A 769 -5.79 8.37 34.66
C ASP A 769 -5.07 9.74 34.59
N SER A 770 -4.59 10.28 35.73
CA SER A 770 -4.07 11.66 35.80
C SER A 770 -2.92 11.94 34.80
N PRO A 771 -2.85 13.14 34.21
CA PRO A 771 -1.79 13.54 33.28
C PRO A 771 -0.35 13.36 33.80
N GLU A 772 -0.16 13.27 35.13
CA GLU A 772 1.15 13.12 35.78
C GLU A 772 1.74 11.71 35.63
N ALA A 773 0.91 10.67 35.58
CA ALA A 773 1.35 9.28 35.35
C ALA A 773 1.91 9.10 33.93
N LEU A 774 1.29 9.73 32.93
CA LEU A 774 1.77 9.76 31.54
C LEU A 774 3.06 10.59 31.37
N LYS A 775 3.23 11.62 32.21
CA LYS A 775 4.45 12.46 32.26
C LYS A 775 5.64 11.71 32.87
N SER A 776 5.40 10.96 33.95
CA SER A 776 6.37 10.07 34.59
C SER A 776 6.84 8.93 33.66
N ALA A 777 5.92 8.35 32.88
CA ALA A 777 6.26 7.37 31.83
C ALA A 777 7.13 7.97 30.70
N ARG A 778 6.87 9.23 30.30
CA ARG A 778 7.72 9.98 29.35
C ARG A 778 9.12 10.24 29.90
N GLU A 779 9.24 10.64 31.16
CA GLU A 779 10.53 11.01 31.77
C GLU A 779 11.43 9.78 32.02
N SER A 780 10.85 8.66 32.43
CA SER A 780 11.57 7.38 32.61
C SER A 780 12.10 6.79 31.30
N TYR A 781 11.44 7.07 30.16
CA TYR A 781 11.92 6.68 28.83
C TYR A 781 12.91 7.68 28.21
N GLN A 782 12.76 8.99 28.43
CA GLN A 782 13.73 10.00 27.97
C GLN A 782 15.12 9.82 28.61
N ILE A 783 15.21 9.22 29.79
CA ILE A 783 16.47 8.84 30.42
C ILE A 783 17.20 7.73 29.64
N LYS A 784 16.46 6.88 28.87
CA LYS A 784 17.04 5.91 27.93
C LYS A 784 17.33 6.50 26.55
N ASP A 785 16.50 7.40 26.02
CA ASP A 785 16.74 8.06 24.73
C ASP A 785 17.91 9.05 24.74
N LYS A 786 18.29 9.59 25.90
CA LYS A 786 19.54 10.37 26.03
C LYS A 786 20.80 9.54 25.75
N ALA A 787 20.72 8.21 25.77
CA ALA A 787 21.81 7.34 25.32
C ALA A 787 21.82 7.12 23.79
N PHE A 788 20.72 7.42 23.09
CA PHE A 788 20.56 7.21 21.64
C PHE A 788 20.70 8.49 20.79
N ASN A 789 20.54 9.67 21.38
CA ASN A 789 20.76 10.96 20.72
C ASN A 789 22.13 11.56 21.05
N THR A 790 23.22 10.84 20.76
CA THR A 790 24.58 11.43 20.72
C THR A 790 25.02 11.76 19.29
N THR A 791 24.19 12.48 18.55
CA THR A 791 24.69 13.43 17.54
C THR A 791 24.71 14.80 18.18
N LYS A 792 25.90 15.26 18.58
CA LYS A 792 26.13 16.63 19.03
C LYS A 792 25.76 17.58 17.88
N ASP A 793 24.60 18.23 18.00
CA ASP A 793 24.36 19.48 17.28
C ASP A 793 25.31 20.54 17.84
N ASP A 794 26.26 20.95 17.01
CA ASP A 794 27.23 22.00 17.32
C ASP A 794 26.50 23.35 17.35
N LYS A 795 25.99 23.72 18.52
CA LYS A 795 25.39 25.05 18.78
C LYS A 795 26.49 26.10 18.86
N SER A 796 27.03 26.53 17.72
CA SER A 796 27.78 27.78 17.67
C SER A 796 26.81 28.97 17.55
N ASN A 797 26.82 29.82 18.57
CA ASN A 797 26.11 31.09 18.68
C ASN A 797 26.12 31.91 17.37
N GLN A 798 24.99 31.98 16.66
CA GLN A 798 24.69 33.08 15.74
C GLN A 798 23.64 34.00 16.38
N LYS A 799 24.05 35.24 16.63
CA LYS A 799 23.15 36.32 17.04
C LYS A 799 22.04 36.51 16.00
N PRO A 800 20.79 36.81 16.42
CA PRO A 800 19.70 37.07 15.50
C PRO A 800 20.00 38.34 14.69
N THR A 801 20.20 38.18 13.37
CA THR A 801 20.22 39.30 12.44
C THR A 801 18.80 39.83 12.21
N PRO A 802 18.62 41.16 12.00
CA PRO A 802 17.30 41.76 11.87
C PRO A 802 16.60 41.31 10.59
N ASN A 803 15.28 41.20 10.66
CA ASN A 803 14.34 40.96 9.57
C ASN A 803 14.79 41.60 8.24
N SER A 804 15.19 40.78 7.27
CA SER A 804 15.35 41.19 5.87
C SER A 804 13.98 41.23 5.20
N SER A 805 13.58 42.44 4.81
CA SER A 805 12.51 42.73 3.86
C SER A 805 12.64 41.90 2.56
N GLY A 806 11.55 41.23 2.15
CA GLY A 806 11.23 40.95 0.75
C GLY A 806 12.20 40.09 -0.08
N VAL A 807 12.56 38.88 0.35
CA VAL A 807 13.19 37.90 -0.56
C VAL A 807 12.08 37.28 -1.43
N GLN A 808 12.02 37.67 -2.71
CA GLN A 808 11.16 37.07 -3.73
C GLN A 808 11.52 35.58 -3.89
N SER A 809 10.55 34.67 -3.99
CA SER A 809 10.83 33.25 -4.18
C SER A 809 11.56 33.04 -5.51
N GLU A 810 12.69 32.33 -5.51
CA GLU A 810 13.43 32.10 -6.76
C GLU A 810 12.71 31.13 -7.72
N TYR A 811 11.76 30.33 -7.24
CA TYR A 811 11.03 29.33 -8.05
C TYR A 811 9.55 29.67 -8.17
N LYS A 812 8.94 29.31 -9.31
CA LYS A 812 7.52 29.49 -9.60
C LYS A 812 6.93 28.25 -10.29
N LEU A 813 5.87 27.65 -9.73
CA LEU A 813 5.10 26.58 -10.38
C LEU A 813 3.96 27.18 -11.19
N LEU A 814 3.70 26.67 -12.39
CA LEU A 814 2.67 27.16 -13.29
C LEU A 814 1.61 26.09 -13.58
N MET A 815 0.37 26.36 -13.12
CA MET A 815 -0.81 25.60 -13.49
C MET A 815 -1.50 26.23 -14.70
N VAL A 816 -1.69 25.46 -15.78
CA VAL A 816 -2.22 25.93 -17.07
C VAL A 816 -3.38 25.03 -17.52
N GLY A 817 -4.46 25.63 -18.03
CA GLY A 817 -5.54 24.97 -18.76
C GLY A 817 -6.06 25.91 -19.86
N ARG A 818 -6.40 25.39 -21.06
CA ARG A 818 -7.09 26.24 -22.06
C ARG A 818 -8.59 26.22 -21.77
N HIS A 819 -9.17 27.39 -21.51
CA HIS A 819 -10.61 27.59 -21.58
C HIS A 819 -11.06 27.61 -23.05
N GLN A 820 -11.86 26.63 -23.48
CA GLN A 820 -12.86 26.91 -24.51
C GLN A 820 -14.08 27.50 -23.80
N ARG A 821 -14.41 28.76 -24.11
CA ARG A 821 -15.72 29.34 -23.79
C ARG A 821 -16.78 28.53 -24.54
N GLN A 822 -17.43 27.58 -23.87
CA GLN A 822 -18.72 27.09 -24.35
C GLN A 822 -19.79 28.06 -23.87
N SER A 823 -20.47 28.69 -24.82
CA SER A 823 -21.67 29.49 -24.58
C SER A 823 -22.71 28.65 -23.80
N PRO A 824 -23.50 29.24 -22.89
CA PRO A 824 -24.49 28.50 -22.13
C PRO A 824 -25.57 27.95 -23.08
N GLN A 825 -25.51 26.65 -23.39
CA GLN A 825 -26.61 25.96 -24.05
C GLN A 825 -27.48 25.28 -23.00
N ILE A 826 -28.78 25.51 -23.14
CA ILE A 826 -29.81 25.19 -22.16
C ILE A 826 -30.06 23.66 -22.14
N PRO A 827 -30.02 22.97 -20.97
CA PRO A 827 -29.98 21.50 -20.88
C PRO A 827 -31.22 20.69 -21.31
N TRP A 828 -32.38 21.30 -21.59
CA TRP A 828 -33.64 20.54 -21.73
C TRP A 828 -33.90 19.92 -23.11
N LEU A 829 -33.11 20.22 -24.15
CA LEU A 829 -33.35 19.77 -25.52
C LEU A 829 -32.62 18.47 -25.94
N GLN A 830 -31.78 17.88 -25.08
CA GLN A 830 -31.07 16.62 -25.40
C GLN A 830 -31.80 15.34 -24.96
N MET A 831 -32.95 15.43 -24.29
CA MET A 831 -33.69 14.24 -23.82
C MET A 831 -34.47 13.48 -24.90
N LEU A 832 -34.36 13.86 -26.19
CA LEU A 832 -35.12 13.20 -27.28
C LEU A 832 -34.27 12.71 -28.48
N GLY A 833 -32.94 12.68 -28.35
CA GLY A 833 -32.06 12.19 -29.43
C GLY A 833 -31.34 10.90 -29.08
N GLY A 834 -31.92 9.75 -29.44
CA GLY A 834 -31.23 8.46 -29.42
C GLY A 834 -30.14 8.42 -30.49
N GLY A 835 -28.88 8.55 -30.08
CA GLY A 835 -27.73 8.45 -30.97
C GLY A 835 -26.52 7.89 -30.23
N SER A 836 -26.29 6.60 -30.40
CA SER A 836 -25.06 5.92 -30.00
C SER A 836 -23.88 6.45 -30.83
N ASN A 837 -23.05 7.30 -30.24
CA ASN A 837 -21.70 7.53 -30.75
C ASN A 837 -20.69 7.36 -29.63
N GLN A 838 -19.77 6.44 -29.90
CA GLN A 838 -18.71 5.96 -29.05
C GLN A 838 -17.77 7.09 -28.62
N HIS A 839 -17.24 6.93 -27.40
CA HIS A 839 -16.23 7.76 -26.77
C HIS A 839 -14.96 7.92 -27.64
N ALA A 840 -14.94 8.95 -28.48
CA ALA A 840 -13.69 9.62 -28.85
C ALA A 840 -13.52 10.80 -27.88
N HIS A 841 -12.86 10.57 -26.75
CA HIS A 841 -12.40 11.66 -25.90
C HIS A 841 -11.29 12.41 -26.65
N ASN A 842 -11.64 13.53 -27.29
CA ASN A 842 -10.66 14.49 -27.78
C ASN A 842 -9.80 14.98 -26.60
N GLU A 843 -8.47 14.88 -26.74
CA GLU A 843 -7.45 15.34 -25.80
C GLU A 843 -7.38 16.89 -25.72
N THR A 844 -8.46 17.54 -25.28
CA THR A 844 -8.48 18.98 -24.99
C THR A 844 -8.07 19.24 -23.54
N THR A 845 -6.78 19.55 -23.35
CA THR A 845 -6.07 20.10 -22.16
C THR A 845 -6.77 20.01 -20.80
N ARG A 846 -6.59 18.86 -20.12
CA ARG A 846 -6.91 18.68 -18.69
C ARG A 846 -6.09 19.66 -17.82
N PRO A 847 -6.64 20.19 -16.70
CA PRO A 847 -5.88 21.02 -15.76
C PRO A 847 -4.64 20.31 -15.24
N LYS A 848 -3.45 20.90 -15.42
CA LYS A 848 -2.20 20.34 -14.92
C LYS A 848 -1.17 21.41 -14.53
N ILE A 849 -0.33 21.08 -13.55
CA ILE A 849 0.92 21.78 -13.27
C ILE A 849 1.93 21.28 -14.31
N SER A 850 2.19 22.08 -15.33
CA SER A 850 2.98 21.64 -16.49
C SER A 850 4.40 22.18 -16.52
N ARG A 851 4.65 23.29 -15.80
CA ARG A 851 5.92 24.02 -15.89
C ARG A 851 6.38 24.54 -14.54
N ILE A 852 7.69 24.69 -14.42
CA ILE A 852 8.35 25.36 -13.33
C ILE A 852 9.31 26.40 -13.92
N SER A 853 9.28 27.61 -13.38
CA SER A 853 10.24 28.66 -13.70
C SER A 853 11.15 28.99 -12.52
N TYR A 854 12.35 29.47 -12.83
CA TYR A 854 13.36 29.92 -11.89
C TYR A 854 13.85 31.30 -12.30
N ARG A 855 13.93 32.24 -11.35
CA ARG A 855 14.43 33.60 -11.57
C ARG A 855 15.76 33.82 -10.85
N TRP A 856 16.80 34.09 -11.62
CA TRP A 856 18.08 34.58 -11.12
C TRP A 856 18.12 36.11 -11.19
N SER A 857 17.86 36.79 -10.07
CA SER A 857 18.15 38.22 -9.95
C SER A 857 19.66 38.41 -9.75
N VAL A 858 20.26 39.30 -10.55
CA VAL A 858 21.68 39.65 -10.44
C VAL A 858 21.90 41.04 -9.84
N GLU A 859 20.84 41.72 -9.40
CA GLU A 859 20.86 43.12 -8.96
C GLU A 859 21.90 43.42 -7.88
N SER A 860 22.17 42.44 -7.01
CA SER A 860 23.14 42.56 -5.92
C SER A 860 24.60 42.44 -6.36
N ASP A 861 24.88 41.97 -7.58
CA ASP A 861 26.22 41.76 -8.10
C ASP A 861 26.50 42.69 -9.30
N LYS A 862 27.23 43.77 -9.03
CA LYS A 862 27.59 44.78 -10.05
C LYS A 862 28.35 44.19 -11.25
N SER A 863 29.11 43.10 -11.05
CA SER A 863 29.84 42.45 -12.14
C SER A 863 28.90 41.71 -13.09
N LEU A 864 27.90 41.01 -12.53
CA LEU A 864 26.87 40.31 -13.30
C LEU A 864 25.90 41.27 -13.98
N VAL A 865 25.54 42.38 -13.33
CA VAL A 865 24.73 43.45 -13.93
C VAL A 865 25.43 44.01 -15.16
N LYS A 866 26.73 44.31 -15.05
CA LYS A 866 27.53 44.80 -16.18
C LYS A 866 27.56 43.79 -17.33
N LEU A 867 27.77 42.50 -17.05
CA LEU A 867 27.72 41.45 -18.09
C LEU A 867 26.37 41.39 -18.81
N LEU A 868 25.26 41.60 -18.08
CA LEU A 868 23.91 41.64 -18.66
C LEU A 868 23.65 42.90 -19.50
N GLU A 869 24.15 44.05 -19.06
CA GLU A 869 24.09 45.34 -19.78
C GLU A 869 24.94 45.30 -21.06
N ASP A 870 26.13 44.71 -20.99
CA ASP A 870 27.08 44.51 -22.09
C ASP A 870 26.65 43.42 -23.09
N LYS A 871 25.47 42.80 -22.87
CA LYS A 871 24.90 41.73 -23.70
C LYS A 871 25.84 40.52 -23.86
N ALA A 872 26.54 40.15 -22.78
CA ALA A 872 27.32 38.92 -22.75
C ALA A 872 26.47 37.70 -23.19
N PRO A 873 27.07 36.69 -23.85
CA PRO A 873 26.35 35.51 -24.29
C PRO A 873 25.75 34.77 -23.09
N ILE A 874 24.49 34.34 -23.23
CA ILE A 874 23.77 33.56 -22.24
C ILE A 874 23.44 32.21 -22.84
N SER A 875 23.81 31.15 -22.14
CA SER A 875 23.49 29.77 -22.52
C SER A 875 23.16 28.96 -21.28
N THR A 876 22.54 27.80 -21.50
CA THR A 876 22.28 26.84 -20.43
C THR A 876 22.89 25.50 -20.81
N THR A 877 23.42 24.81 -19.82
CA THR A 877 23.79 23.40 -19.93
C THR A 877 22.97 22.64 -18.91
N LYS A 878 22.16 21.68 -19.37
CA LYS A 878 21.42 20.79 -18.48
C LYS A 878 22.41 19.85 -17.78
N PHE A 879 22.32 19.79 -16.46
CA PHE A 879 23.16 18.96 -15.61
C PHE A 879 22.22 18.11 -14.76
N GLY A 880 21.95 16.86 -15.16
CA GLY A 880 20.94 16.04 -14.49
C GLY A 880 19.50 16.37 -14.88
N SER A 881 18.53 15.69 -14.27
CA SER A 881 17.11 15.89 -14.57
C SER A 881 16.48 16.92 -13.65
N SER A 882 17.21 17.44 -12.68
CA SER A 882 16.74 18.49 -11.79
C SER A 882 17.73 19.65 -11.69
N THR A 883 18.75 19.76 -12.53
CA THR A 883 19.69 20.89 -12.45
C THR A 883 20.05 21.46 -13.82
N ILE A 884 20.15 22.78 -13.87
CA ILE A 884 20.59 23.53 -15.04
C ILE A 884 21.70 24.46 -14.58
N ARG A 885 22.79 24.53 -15.35
CA ARG A 885 23.79 25.57 -15.17
C ARG A 885 23.55 26.68 -16.18
N ILE A 886 23.32 27.89 -15.69
CA ILE A 886 23.21 29.12 -16.48
C ILE A 886 24.61 29.68 -16.65
N HIS A 887 25.01 30.00 -17.88
CA HIS A 887 26.25 30.71 -18.20
C HIS A 887 25.91 32.12 -18.64
N LEU A 888 26.60 33.11 -18.07
CA LEU A 888 26.54 34.53 -18.42
C LEU A 888 27.98 35.00 -18.66
N GLY A 889 28.40 35.01 -19.93
CA GLY A 889 29.80 35.25 -20.29
C GLY A 889 30.74 34.24 -19.59
N PRO A 890 31.76 34.69 -18.84
CA PRO A 890 32.68 33.81 -18.12
C PRO A 890 32.11 33.24 -16.81
N THR A 891 30.98 33.75 -16.33
CA THR A 891 30.41 33.35 -15.04
C THR A 891 29.30 32.31 -15.23
N SER A 892 29.16 31.38 -14.29
CA SER A 892 28.06 30.41 -14.31
C SER A 892 27.43 30.19 -12.94
N LYS A 893 26.13 29.89 -12.92
CA LYS A 893 25.36 29.53 -11.71
C LYS A 893 24.61 28.22 -11.94
N ALA A 894 24.77 27.26 -11.03
CA ALA A 894 23.95 26.05 -11.00
C ALA A 894 22.63 26.30 -10.28
N VAL A 895 21.54 25.79 -10.86
CA VAL A 895 20.17 25.92 -10.37
C VAL A 895 19.56 24.54 -10.24
N THR A 896 19.16 24.16 -9.03
CA THR A 896 18.56 22.86 -8.76
C THR A 896 17.06 22.98 -8.56
N PHE A 897 16.28 22.42 -9.48
CA PHE A 897 14.83 22.36 -9.39
C PHE A 897 14.38 21.36 -8.32
N PRO A 898 13.29 21.65 -7.60
CA PRO A 898 12.73 20.76 -6.59
C PRO A 898 12.08 19.51 -7.18
N PHE A 899 11.77 19.53 -8.48
CA PHE A 899 11.18 18.42 -9.21
C PHE A 899 12.05 18.08 -10.43
N PRO A 900 12.00 16.85 -10.94
CA PRO A 900 12.60 16.53 -12.22
C PRO A 900 11.92 17.35 -13.34
N ILE A 901 12.72 17.79 -14.30
CA ILE A 901 12.36 18.64 -15.44
C ILE A 901 12.75 17.93 -16.75
N CYS A 902 11.87 18.02 -17.74
CA CYS A 902 12.08 17.43 -19.06
C CYS A 902 12.08 18.51 -20.15
N GLY A 903 12.27 18.11 -21.41
CA GLY A 903 12.04 18.96 -22.58
C GLY A 903 12.95 20.19 -22.73
N GLU A 904 12.50 21.10 -23.60
CA GLU A 904 13.23 22.33 -23.96
C GLU A 904 13.14 23.41 -22.88
N ILE A 905 14.29 24.03 -22.61
CA ILE A 905 14.46 25.11 -21.65
C ILE A 905 14.23 26.44 -22.37
N LYS A 906 13.25 27.22 -21.90
CA LYS A 906 13.04 28.60 -22.36
C LYS A 906 13.81 29.55 -21.46
N ILE A 907 14.61 30.43 -22.06
CA ILE A 907 15.37 31.46 -21.35
C ILE A 907 14.79 32.82 -21.72
N SER A 908 14.45 33.62 -20.72
CA SER A 908 14.04 35.01 -20.87
C SER A 908 14.99 35.93 -20.11
N VAL A 909 15.40 37.03 -20.73
CA VAL A 909 16.39 37.95 -20.15
C VAL A 909 15.79 39.35 -20.04
N ALA A 910 15.62 39.82 -18.81
CA ALA A 910 15.11 41.16 -18.52
C ALA A 910 16.26 42.08 -18.12
N ARG A 911 16.84 42.80 -19.08
CA ARG A 911 18.02 43.67 -18.84
C ARG A 911 17.69 44.89 -17.98
N LYS A 912 16.53 45.52 -18.18
CA LYS A 912 16.09 46.68 -17.38
C LYS A 912 15.83 46.32 -15.92
N SER A 913 15.23 45.15 -15.70
CA SER A 913 14.91 44.60 -14.38
C SER A 913 15.97 43.62 -13.86
N LYS A 914 17.12 43.53 -14.54
CA LYS A 914 18.34 42.83 -14.11
C LYS A 914 18.13 41.38 -13.63
N PHE A 915 17.36 40.59 -14.37
CA PHE A 915 17.19 39.16 -14.09
C PHE A 915 17.23 38.26 -15.32
N ILE A 916 17.58 37.00 -15.10
CA ILE A 916 17.47 35.88 -16.05
C ILE A 916 16.40 34.93 -15.53
N GLU A 917 15.44 34.57 -16.37
CA GLU A 917 14.38 33.61 -16.05
C GLU A 917 14.53 32.35 -16.91
N ILE A 918 14.51 31.20 -16.24
CA ILE A 918 14.44 29.88 -16.87
C ILE A 918 13.01 29.38 -16.72
N ASP A 919 12.41 28.86 -17.78
CA ASP A 919 11.09 28.22 -17.76
C ASP A 919 11.18 26.85 -18.45
N THR A 920 10.80 25.80 -17.75
CA THR A 920 10.98 24.40 -18.18
C THR A 920 9.77 23.54 -17.83
N PRO A 921 9.39 22.56 -18.67
CA PRO A 921 8.32 21.63 -18.29
C PRO A 921 8.76 20.71 -17.15
N LEU A 922 7.79 20.34 -16.32
CA LEU A 922 7.97 19.27 -15.33
C LEU A 922 8.06 17.93 -16.04
N TYR A 923 8.85 17.03 -15.49
CA TYR A 923 8.97 15.66 -15.99
C TYR A 923 7.66 14.90 -15.77
N ASP A 924 7.18 14.25 -16.82
CA ASP A 924 5.92 13.52 -16.91
C ASP A 924 6.09 12.01 -17.10
N GLY A 925 7.34 11.52 -17.14
CA GLY A 925 7.65 10.11 -17.35
C GLY A 925 8.23 9.79 -18.74
N ASP A 926 8.11 10.71 -19.71
CA ASP A 926 8.56 10.47 -21.09
C ASP A 926 10.04 10.87 -21.30
N LYS A 927 10.75 10.07 -22.12
CA LYS A 927 12.17 10.29 -22.50
C LYS A 927 13.09 10.45 -21.27
N THR A 928 12.91 9.54 -20.32
CA THR A 928 13.65 9.46 -19.05
C THR A 928 15.17 9.40 -19.29
N PRO A 929 15.96 10.30 -18.69
CA PRO A 929 17.41 10.15 -18.69
C PRO A 929 17.86 8.88 -17.98
N ILE A 930 18.96 8.29 -18.45
CA ILE A 930 19.51 7.02 -17.97
C ILE A 930 19.72 6.94 -16.44
N TYR A 931 20.17 8.02 -15.82
CA TYR A 931 20.40 8.10 -14.37
C TYR A 931 19.10 8.24 -13.56
N CYS A 932 17.97 8.56 -14.19
CA CYS A 932 16.64 8.53 -13.55
C CYS A 932 16.03 7.13 -13.55
N HIS A 933 16.42 6.25 -14.48
CA HIS A 933 15.99 4.84 -14.47
C HIS A 933 16.65 4.06 -13.31
N PHE A 934 17.91 4.39 -13.01
CA PHE A 934 18.72 3.72 -11.99
C PHE A 934 19.34 4.70 -10.99
N PRO A 935 18.49 5.41 -10.23
CA PRO A 935 18.94 6.37 -9.24
C PRO A 935 19.59 5.67 -8.06
N ILE A 936 20.79 6.13 -7.72
CA ILE A 936 21.56 5.67 -6.57
C ILE A 936 22.17 6.87 -5.87
N GLY A 937 22.15 6.86 -4.54
CA GLY A 937 22.56 8.01 -3.76
C GLY A 937 23.31 7.62 -2.50
N ILE A 938 24.16 8.55 -2.06
CA ILE A 938 24.72 8.52 -0.71
C ILE A 938 23.62 9.01 0.21
N THR A 939 23.23 8.17 1.17
CA THR A 939 22.07 8.44 2.01
C THR A 939 22.39 9.07 3.32
N ASN A 940 23.56 8.75 3.84
CA ASN A 940 24.10 9.40 5.01
C ASN A 940 25.62 9.28 4.97
N LYS A 941 26.31 10.41 4.82
CA LYS A 941 27.79 10.42 4.78
C LYS A 941 28.42 9.97 6.09
N SER A 942 27.82 10.30 7.24
CA SER A 942 28.38 9.89 8.55
C SER A 942 28.23 8.38 8.77
N HIS A 943 27.10 7.80 8.36
CA HIS A 943 26.87 6.35 8.40
C HIS A 943 27.44 5.61 7.18
N ARG A 944 28.06 6.32 6.22
CA ARG A 944 28.62 5.74 4.99
C ARG A 944 27.60 4.94 4.18
N SER A 945 26.33 5.30 4.28
CA SER A 945 25.20 4.55 3.71
C SER A 945 25.00 4.90 2.25
N ILE A 946 24.87 3.87 1.42
CA ILE A 946 24.58 3.98 -0.01
C ILE A 946 23.39 3.09 -0.30
N SER A 947 22.43 3.59 -1.07
CA SER A 947 21.23 2.82 -1.41
C SER A 947 20.81 3.07 -2.85
N PRO A 948 20.52 2.01 -3.62
CA PRO A 948 19.66 2.11 -4.79
C PRO A 948 18.31 2.68 -4.35
N TRP A 949 17.76 3.58 -5.16
CA TRP A 949 16.47 4.20 -4.85
C TRP A 949 15.30 3.40 -5.42
N SER A 950 15.47 2.72 -6.56
CA SER A 950 14.41 1.97 -7.25
C SER A 950 14.50 0.43 -7.16
N ILE A 951 15.59 -0.11 -6.61
CA ILE A 951 15.82 -1.56 -6.55
C ILE A 951 15.89 -2.01 -5.09
N HIS A 952 15.12 -3.05 -4.75
CA HIS A 952 15.13 -3.64 -3.41
C HIS A 952 16.36 -4.53 -3.21
N ARG A 953 16.90 -4.55 -1.99
CA ARG A 953 18.01 -5.42 -1.57
C ARG A 953 17.58 -6.89 -1.45
N ILE A 954 18.55 -7.77 -1.67
CA ILE A 954 18.43 -9.22 -1.51
C ILE A 954 19.65 -9.74 -0.77
N ASN A 955 19.42 -10.60 0.21
CA ASN A 955 20.48 -11.43 0.80
C ASN A 955 20.62 -12.72 -0.02
N LEU A 956 21.58 -12.73 -0.95
CA LEU A 956 21.79 -13.86 -1.86
C LEU A 956 22.15 -15.16 -1.12
N ASP A 957 22.70 -15.07 0.09
CA ASP A 957 23.08 -16.25 0.88
C ASP A 957 21.84 -16.95 1.48
N ASN A 958 20.76 -16.19 1.69
CA ASN A 958 19.44 -16.70 2.08
C ASN A 958 18.46 -16.80 0.89
N SER A 959 18.97 -16.77 -0.35
CA SER A 959 18.20 -17.01 -1.57
C SER A 959 18.51 -18.39 -2.16
N PRO A 960 17.49 -19.25 -2.38
CA PRO A 960 17.68 -20.58 -2.98
C PRO A 960 18.36 -20.51 -4.34
N SER A 961 19.33 -21.40 -4.59
CA SER A 961 20.03 -21.49 -5.87
C SER A 961 19.36 -22.52 -6.77
N VAL A 962 19.12 -22.17 -8.03
CA VAL A 962 18.63 -23.08 -9.06
C VAL A 962 19.82 -23.89 -9.59
N LEU A 963 19.92 -25.16 -9.19
CA LEU A 963 20.94 -26.07 -9.70
C LEU A 963 20.54 -26.57 -11.09
N ILE A 964 21.22 -26.08 -12.12
CA ILE A 964 20.93 -26.42 -13.51
C ILE A 964 21.75 -27.63 -13.93
N ASP A 965 21.10 -28.79 -14.00
CA ASP A 965 21.65 -30.04 -14.50
C ASP A 965 20.83 -30.56 -15.70
N LEU A 966 21.33 -30.27 -16.91
CA LEU A 966 20.70 -30.70 -18.18
C LEU A 966 20.91 -32.20 -18.48
N THR A 967 21.66 -32.93 -17.64
CA THR A 967 21.81 -34.38 -17.77
C THR A 967 20.71 -35.13 -17.03
N LYS A 968 20.15 -34.51 -15.99
CA LYS A 968 19.04 -35.06 -15.19
C LYS A 968 17.68 -34.57 -15.65
N HIS A 969 17.61 -33.30 -16.03
CA HIS A 969 16.37 -32.64 -16.45
C HIS A 969 16.52 -32.12 -17.87
N ASP A 970 15.46 -32.22 -18.66
CA ASP A 970 15.46 -31.68 -20.01
C ASP A 970 15.42 -30.14 -20.01
N LYS A 971 15.58 -29.53 -21.19
CA LYS A 971 15.49 -28.08 -21.32
C LYS A 971 14.12 -27.53 -20.91
N GLY A 972 13.03 -28.27 -21.18
CA GLY A 972 11.67 -27.87 -20.84
C GLY A 972 11.46 -27.64 -19.35
N SER A 973 12.12 -28.45 -18.50
CA SER A 973 12.08 -28.32 -17.04
C SER A 973 12.56 -26.95 -16.52
N TYR A 974 13.40 -26.22 -17.27
CA TYR A 974 13.93 -24.91 -16.89
C TYR A 974 13.34 -23.74 -17.70
N GLU A 975 12.38 -24.00 -18.60
CA GLU A 975 11.82 -23.00 -19.53
C GLU A 975 11.10 -21.86 -18.81
N TRP A 976 10.66 -22.07 -17.57
CA TRP A 976 10.12 -21.03 -16.71
C TRP A 976 11.12 -19.87 -16.51
N ILE A 977 12.44 -20.10 -16.57
CA ILE A 977 13.47 -19.02 -16.51
C ILE A 977 13.36 -18.11 -17.74
N ASN A 978 13.23 -18.70 -18.94
CA ASN A 978 13.00 -17.95 -20.17
C ASN A 978 11.65 -17.22 -20.12
N SER A 979 10.63 -17.85 -19.52
CA SER A 979 9.34 -17.19 -19.25
C SER A 979 9.54 -15.93 -18.42
N VAL A 980 10.25 -15.99 -17.28
CA VAL A 980 10.49 -14.79 -16.46
C VAL A 980 11.21 -13.69 -17.23
N ALA A 981 12.25 -14.05 -17.97
CA ALA A 981 12.99 -13.08 -18.79
C ALA A 981 12.11 -12.46 -19.88
N THR A 982 11.21 -13.24 -20.50
CA THR A 982 10.28 -12.76 -21.55
C THR A 982 9.18 -11.85 -20.99
N PHE A 983 8.66 -12.17 -19.79
CA PHE A 983 7.61 -11.37 -19.14
C PHE A 983 8.14 -10.08 -18.50
N SER A 984 9.47 -9.94 -18.36
CA SER A 984 10.10 -8.65 -18.02
C SER A 984 10.06 -7.62 -19.16
N LEU A 985 9.78 -8.07 -20.38
CA LEU A 985 9.62 -7.21 -21.54
C LEU A 985 8.17 -6.75 -21.68
N SER A 986 7.96 -5.51 -22.07
CA SER A 986 6.67 -4.99 -22.49
C SER A 986 6.29 -5.52 -23.88
N LYS A 987 5.03 -5.41 -24.29
CA LYS A 987 4.60 -5.79 -25.64
C LYS A 987 5.41 -5.07 -26.73
N GLN A 988 5.70 -3.78 -26.52
CA GLN A 988 6.49 -2.99 -27.47
C GLN A 988 7.95 -3.44 -27.48
N GLU A 989 8.55 -3.67 -26.30
CA GLU A 989 9.94 -4.14 -26.19
C GLU A 989 10.11 -5.52 -26.87
N ARG A 990 9.15 -6.45 -26.70
CA ARG A 990 9.14 -7.73 -27.42
C ARG A 990 9.03 -7.55 -28.92
N ALA A 991 8.15 -6.67 -29.39
CA ALA A 991 8.00 -6.40 -30.81
C ALA A 991 9.28 -5.80 -31.42
N ASN A 992 9.93 -4.89 -30.69
CA ASN A 992 11.22 -4.31 -31.08
C ASN A 992 12.29 -5.40 -31.22
N ILE A 993 12.48 -6.23 -30.19
CA ILE A 993 13.48 -7.31 -30.20
C ILE A 993 13.19 -8.30 -31.33
N ASN A 994 11.93 -8.74 -31.49
CA ASN A 994 11.54 -9.69 -32.54
C ASN A 994 11.59 -9.12 -33.97
N SER A 995 11.66 -7.79 -34.12
CA SER A 995 11.75 -7.15 -35.44
C SER A 995 13.12 -7.34 -36.11
N SER A 996 14.13 -7.78 -35.34
CA SER A 996 15.49 -7.99 -35.82
C SER A 996 15.92 -9.43 -35.54
N PRO A 997 16.44 -10.17 -36.55
CA PRO A 997 16.99 -11.52 -36.33
C PRO A 997 18.36 -11.48 -35.64
N THR A 998 18.99 -10.30 -35.57
CA THR A 998 20.20 -9.99 -34.80
C THR A 998 19.86 -9.09 -33.62
N LYS A 999 20.83 -8.77 -32.75
CA LYS A 999 20.62 -7.84 -31.64
C LYS A 999 19.97 -6.53 -32.11
N TYR A 1000 18.92 -6.10 -31.40
CA TYR A 1000 18.20 -4.86 -31.69
C TYR A 1000 19.03 -3.65 -31.26
N PHE A 1001 19.04 -2.60 -32.08
CA PHE A 1001 19.64 -1.29 -31.75
C PHE A 1001 18.62 -0.21 -32.09
N GLY A 1002 17.98 0.38 -31.09
CA GLY A 1002 16.92 1.36 -31.33
C GLY A 1002 16.42 2.05 -30.06
N ASP A 1003 15.85 1.27 -29.14
CA ASP A 1003 15.38 1.74 -27.83
C ASP A 1003 16.28 1.21 -26.72
N LEU A 1004 16.72 2.12 -25.85
CA LEU A 1004 17.68 1.83 -24.79
C LEU A 1004 17.18 0.77 -23.81
N MET A 1005 15.88 0.78 -23.46
CA MET A 1005 15.34 -0.17 -22.49
C MET A 1005 15.17 -1.56 -23.12
N SER A 1006 14.73 -1.62 -24.39
CA SER A 1006 14.75 -2.88 -25.17
C SER A 1006 16.16 -3.48 -25.22
N GLU A 1007 17.19 -2.68 -25.50
CA GLU A 1007 18.58 -3.13 -25.57
C GLU A 1007 19.11 -3.70 -24.24
N ILE A 1008 18.92 -2.97 -23.13
CA ILE A 1008 19.38 -3.40 -21.80
C ILE A 1008 18.68 -4.70 -21.39
N LYS A 1009 17.35 -4.77 -21.55
CA LYS A 1009 16.57 -5.95 -21.16
C LYS A 1009 16.85 -7.14 -22.05
N GLU A 1010 17.11 -6.95 -23.34
CA GLU A 1010 17.58 -8.01 -24.25
C GLU A 1010 18.92 -8.58 -23.75
N THR A 1011 19.89 -7.73 -23.40
CA THR A 1011 21.18 -8.20 -22.85
C THR A 1011 21.00 -8.97 -21.54
N ILE A 1012 20.17 -8.49 -20.61
CA ILE A 1012 19.83 -9.21 -19.37
C ILE A 1012 19.20 -10.57 -19.69
N HIS A 1013 18.22 -10.60 -20.61
CA HIS A 1013 17.57 -11.82 -21.06
C HIS A 1013 18.59 -12.81 -21.63
N MET A 1014 19.49 -12.37 -22.51
CA MET A 1014 20.54 -13.20 -23.09
C MET A 1014 21.48 -13.78 -22.03
N ILE A 1015 21.89 -12.99 -21.03
CA ILE A 1015 22.74 -13.47 -19.93
C ILE A 1015 22.03 -14.59 -19.17
N LEU A 1016 20.77 -14.36 -18.77
CA LEU A 1016 20.01 -15.32 -17.98
C LEU A 1016 19.77 -16.63 -18.74
N VAL A 1017 19.31 -16.55 -20.00
CA VAL A 1017 18.93 -17.75 -20.77
C VAL A 1017 20.14 -18.49 -21.34
N ARG A 1018 21.23 -17.82 -21.71
CA ARG A 1018 22.47 -18.52 -22.14
C ARG A 1018 23.23 -19.13 -20.97
N TYR A 1019 23.07 -18.61 -19.75
CA TYR A 1019 23.61 -19.28 -18.56
C TYR A 1019 22.97 -20.65 -18.32
N THR A 1020 21.68 -20.80 -18.63
CA THR A 1020 20.99 -22.09 -18.47
C THR A 1020 21.35 -23.09 -19.57
N GLY A 1021 21.72 -22.62 -20.77
CA GLY A 1021 21.92 -23.46 -21.94
C GLY A 1021 20.62 -23.89 -22.62
N ILE A 1022 19.47 -23.31 -22.23
CA ILE A 1022 18.17 -23.52 -22.88
C ILE A 1022 18.26 -23.04 -24.33
N GLN A 1023 18.67 -21.78 -24.54
CA GLN A 1023 18.90 -21.21 -25.86
C GLN A 1023 20.41 -21.05 -26.13
N GLY A 1024 20.88 -21.67 -27.22
CA GLY A 1024 22.29 -21.63 -27.62
C GLY A 1024 23.22 -22.44 -26.70
N SER A 1025 24.51 -22.14 -26.78
CA SER A 1025 25.55 -22.74 -25.93
C SER A 1025 25.51 -22.18 -24.51
N LYS A 1026 25.77 -23.05 -23.52
CA LYS A 1026 25.84 -22.66 -22.10
C LYS A 1026 27.10 -21.82 -21.84
N HIS A 1027 26.95 -20.65 -21.22
CA HIS A 1027 28.07 -19.78 -20.83
C HIS A 1027 27.91 -19.25 -19.40
N SER A 1028 29.01 -19.22 -18.64
CA SER A 1028 29.05 -18.56 -17.31
C SER A 1028 29.73 -17.19 -17.36
N ALA A 1029 30.55 -16.92 -18.37
CA ALA A 1029 31.26 -15.66 -18.55
C ALA A 1029 30.69 -14.87 -19.73
N PHE A 1030 30.28 -13.63 -19.50
CA PHE A 1030 29.72 -12.72 -20.51
C PHE A 1030 30.55 -11.44 -20.57
N VAL A 1031 31.08 -11.11 -21.75
CA VAL A 1031 31.87 -9.89 -21.95
C VAL A 1031 31.03 -8.87 -22.69
N LEU A 1032 30.63 -7.81 -22.00
CA LEU A 1032 29.96 -6.66 -22.60
C LEU A 1032 30.97 -5.88 -23.45
N SER A 1033 30.62 -5.64 -24.71
CA SER A 1033 31.51 -5.05 -25.71
C SER A 1033 30.82 -3.91 -26.44
N CYS A 1034 31.37 -2.69 -26.37
CA CYS A 1034 30.81 -1.54 -27.07
C CYS A 1034 31.23 -1.55 -28.54
N VAL A 1035 30.28 -1.33 -29.46
CA VAL A 1035 30.57 -1.16 -30.90
C VAL A 1035 31.64 -0.07 -31.08
N GLY A 1036 32.68 -0.39 -31.85
CA GLY A 1036 33.79 0.52 -32.15
C GLY A 1036 34.85 0.70 -31.04
N ILE A 1037 34.63 0.16 -29.83
CA ILE A 1037 35.57 0.26 -28.71
C ILE A 1037 36.11 -1.12 -28.30
N GLY A 1038 35.23 -2.11 -28.16
CA GLY A 1038 35.56 -3.47 -27.71
C GLY A 1038 35.04 -3.79 -26.32
N GLY A 1039 35.55 -4.88 -25.73
CA GLY A 1039 35.14 -5.36 -24.41
C GLY A 1039 35.44 -4.35 -23.31
N TYR A 1040 34.51 -4.12 -22.39
CA TYR A 1040 34.67 -3.15 -21.30
C TYR A 1040 34.22 -3.66 -19.92
N MET A 1041 33.51 -4.78 -19.85
CA MET A 1041 33.04 -5.34 -18.59
C MET A 1041 32.82 -6.84 -18.72
N LEU A 1042 33.28 -7.60 -17.72
CA LEU A 1042 32.96 -9.02 -17.56
C LEU A 1042 31.87 -9.18 -16.50
N ILE A 1043 30.84 -9.95 -16.84
CA ILE A 1043 29.83 -10.47 -15.92
C ILE A 1043 30.02 -11.98 -15.87
N TYR A 1044 30.48 -12.49 -14.72
CA TYR A 1044 30.56 -13.93 -14.50
C TYR A 1044 29.39 -14.36 -13.61
N VAL A 1045 28.47 -15.16 -14.16
CA VAL A 1045 27.31 -15.70 -13.46
C VAL A 1045 27.71 -17.01 -12.79
N LYS A 1046 27.59 -17.08 -11.46
CA LYS A 1046 27.84 -18.31 -10.71
C LYS A 1046 26.59 -19.17 -10.61
N ASN A 1047 25.46 -18.56 -10.25
CA ASN A 1047 24.16 -19.23 -10.04
C ASN A 1047 22.99 -18.30 -10.41
N ILE A 1048 21.87 -18.88 -10.85
CA ILE A 1048 20.57 -18.20 -10.80
C ILE A 1048 19.94 -18.54 -9.44
N ARG A 1049 19.43 -17.54 -8.74
CA ARG A 1049 18.78 -17.68 -7.44
C ARG A 1049 17.34 -17.16 -7.49
N ILE A 1050 16.49 -17.67 -6.59
CA ILE A 1050 15.12 -17.19 -6.41
C ILE A 1050 15.14 -15.91 -5.56
N ASP A 1051 14.58 -14.85 -6.11
CA ASP A 1051 14.28 -13.62 -5.39
C ASP A 1051 12.92 -13.78 -4.70
N LEU A 1052 12.97 -14.17 -3.43
CA LEU A 1052 11.77 -14.47 -2.63
C LEU A 1052 10.89 -13.23 -2.44
N SER A 1053 11.48 -12.08 -2.08
CA SER A 1053 10.72 -10.84 -1.80
C SER A 1053 10.20 -10.15 -3.05
N GLY A 1054 10.97 -10.20 -4.16
CA GLY A 1054 10.57 -9.68 -5.46
C GLY A 1054 9.74 -10.66 -6.30
N GLN A 1055 9.53 -11.90 -5.83
CA GLN A 1055 8.88 -13.00 -6.55
C GLN A 1055 9.43 -13.20 -7.97
N SER A 1056 10.75 -13.17 -8.10
CA SER A 1056 11.48 -13.18 -9.38
C SER A 1056 12.70 -14.12 -9.32
N ILE A 1057 13.62 -13.96 -10.28
CA ILE A 1057 14.95 -14.56 -10.28
C ILE A 1057 16.04 -13.49 -10.28
N THR A 1058 17.23 -13.85 -9.79
CA THR A 1058 18.42 -13.02 -9.90
C THR A 1058 19.66 -13.88 -10.12
N ALA A 1059 20.59 -13.42 -10.94
CA ALA A 1059 21.90 -14.00 -11.12
C ALA A 1059 22.87 -13.49 -10.04
N ASP A 1060 23.50 -14.42 -9.31
CA ASP A 1060 24.60 -14.18 -8.37
C ASP A 1060 25.91 -14.13 -9.15
N CYS A 1061 26.44 -12.91 -9.31
CA CYS A 1061 27.49 -12.62 -10.28
C CYS A 1061 28.75 -12.03 -9.65
N ALA A 1062 29.89 -12.28 -10.27
CA ALA A 1062 31.10 -11.45 -10.14
C ALA A 1062 31.14 -10.43 -11.28
N LEU A 1063 31.08 -9.14 -10.92
CA LEU A 1063 31.11 -8.01 -11.85
C LEU A 1063 32.52 -7.41 -11.90
N LEU A 1064 33.09 -7.31 -13.10
CA LEU A 1064 34.45 -6.84 -13.33
C LEU A 1064 34.48 -5.78 -14.46
N PRO A 1065 34.46 -4.48 -14.13
CA PRO A 1065 34.75 -3.42 -15.09
C PRO A 1065 36.22 -3.47 -15.54
N PHE A 1066 36.48 -3.25 -16.82
CA PHE A 1066 37.84 -3.17 -17.36
C PHE A 1066 38.38 -1.75 -17.17
N GLU A 1067 39.24 -1.59 -16.16
CA GLU A 1067 39.82 -0.29 -15.82
C GLU A 1067 41.15 -0.08 -16.56
N ASP A 1068 41.41 1.11 -17.10
CA ASP A 1068 42.62 1.43 -17.89
C ASP A 1068 43.93 1.06 -17.17
N ASN A 1069 43.94 1.21 -15.84
CA ASN A 1069 45.09 0.93 -14.98
C ASN A 1069 45.29 -0.55 -14.62
N THR A 1070 44.30 -1.43 -14.86
CA THR A 1070 44.34 -2.86 -14.49
C THR A 1070 44.19 -3.79 -15.68
N ILE A 1071 43.68 -3.32 -16.82
CA ILE A 1071 43.38 -4.17 -17.97
C ILE A 1071 44.60 -4.93 -18.51
N SER A 1072 45.81 -4.34 -18.45
CA SER A 1072 47.05 -5.02 -18.86
C SER A 1072 47.38 -6.27 -18.02
N GLN A 1073 46.94 -6.30 -16.75
CA GLN A 1073 47.12 -7.43 -15.84
C GLN A 1073 46.03 -8.49 -16.02
N ILE A 1074 44.84 -8.07 -16.46
CA ILE A 1074 43.64 -8.90 -16.59
C ILE A 1074 43.55 -9.55 -17.98
N ALA A 1075 44.00 -8.87 -19.04
CA ALA A 1075 43.85 -9.32 -20.42
C ALA A 1075 44.38 -10.75 -20.69
N PRO A 1076 45.55 -11.19 -20.18
CA PRO A 1076 46.02 -12.56 -20.36
C PRO A 1076 45.08 -13.62 -19.74
N MET A 1077 44.40 -13.27 -18.64
CA MET A 1077 43.43 -14.16 -17.99
C MET A 1077 42.13 -14.25 -18.80
N LEU A 1078 41.72 -13.17 -19.47
CA LEU A 1078 40.50 -13.12 -20.28
C LEU A 1078 40.64 -13.92 -21.58
N LEU A 1079 41.83 -13.96 -22.20
CA LEU A 1079 42.06 -14.69 -23.45
C LEU A 1079 41.78 -16.20 -23.31
N ASN A 1080 41.98 -16.75 -22.12
CA ASN A 1080 41.76 -18.17 -21.82
C ASN A 1080 40.35 -18.47 -21.30
N LEU A 1081 39.51 -17.45 -21.12
CA LEU A 1081 38.17 -17.60 -20.58
C LEU A 1081 37.17 -17.92 -21.69
N HIS A 1082 36.51 -19.07 -21.61
CA HIS A 1082 35.40 -19.38 -22.51
C HIS A 1082 34.21 -18.45 -22.21
N ASN A 1083 34.08 -17.38 -22.98
CA ASN A 1083 33.11 -16.32 -22.76
C ASN A 1083 32.19 -16.13 -23.97
N ALA A 1084 31.00 -15.60 -23.69
CA ALA A 1084 30.08 -15.11 -24.71
C ALA A 1084 30.22 -13.57 -24.83
N PRO A 1085 30.71 -13.04 -25.96
CA PRO A 1085 30.70 -11.60 -26.18
C PRO A 1085 29.26 -11.13 -26.44
N LEU A 1086 28.86 -10.05 -25.78
CA LEU A 1086 27.58 -9.37 -25.97
C LEU A 1086 27.86 -7.95 -26.47
N THR A 1087 27.54 -7.69 -27.73
CA THR A 1087 27.76 -6.38 -28.35
C THR A 1087 26.71 -5.38 -27.86
N ASN A 1088 27.12 -4.17 -27.49
CA ASN A 1088 26.25 -3.10 -26.97
C ASN A 1088 26.43 -1.82 -27.80
N SER A 1089 25.36 -1.03 -27.90
CA SER A 1089 25.48 0.35 -28.42
C SER A 1089 26.31 1.20 -27.45
N PRO A 1090 26.85 2.35 -27.91
CA PRO A 1090 27.47 3.32 -27.01
C PRO A 1090 26.54 3.78 -25.87
N GLU A 1091 25.25 3.95 -26.16
CA GLU A 1091 24.22 4.35 -25.21
C GLU A 1091 23.93 3.27 -24.18
N GLU A 1092 23.77 2.01 -24.62
CA GLU A 1092 23.59 0.86 -23.72
C GLU A 1092 24.83 0.65 -22.84
N SER A 1093 26.03 0.86 -23.39
CA SER A 1093 27.29 0.73 -22.64
C SER A 1093 27.35 1.72 -21.47
N LYS A 1094 26.93 2.97 -21.70
CA LYS A 1094 26.75 3.98 -20.62
C LYS A 1094 25.70 3.54 -19.61
N ALA A 1095 24.63 2.88 -20.05
CA ALA A 1095 23.59 2.35 -19.17
C ALA A 1095 24.13 1.32 -18.19
N TRP A 1096 24.94 0.39 -18.69
CA TRP A 1096 25.57 -0.63 -17.86
C TRP A 1096 26.48 -0.03 -16.80
N LEU A 1097 27.24 1.03 -17.13
CA LEU A 1097 28.04 1.78 -16.15
C LEU A 1097 27.16 2.48 -15.10
N GLN A 1098 26.02 3.05 -15.50
CA GLN A 1098 25.07 3.68 -14.58
C GLN A 1098 24.35 2.66 -13.66
N LEU A 1099 24.01 1.49 -14.19
CA LEU A 1099 23.23 0.46 -13.52
C LEU A 1099 24.08 -0.41 -12.57
N SER A 1100 25.36 -0.62 -12.88
CA SER A 1100 26.28 -1.49 -12.14
C SER A 1100 26.30 -1.28 -10.62
N PRO A 1101 26.37 -0.03 -10.09
CA PRO A 1101 26.31 0.21 -8.66
C PRO A 1101 25.03 -0.33 -8.01
N SER A 1102 23.89 -0.24 -8.70
CA SER A 1102 22.62 -0.72 -8.16
C SER A 1102 22.63 -2.23 -7.96
N TRP A 1103 23.22 -3.00 -8.87
CA TRP A 1103 23.35 -4.46 -8.72
C TRP A 1103 24.34 -4.88 -7.63
N VAL A 1104 25.41 -4.10 -7.44
CA VAL A 1104 26.36 -4.32 -6.34
C VAL A 1104 25.70 -4.03 -4.99
N GLU A 1105 25.11 -2.84 -4.84
CA GLU A 1105 24.46 -2.43 -3.58
C GLU A 1105 23.21 -3.26 -3.27
N ARG A 1106 22.56 -3.87 -4.28
CA ARG A 1106 21.43 -4.79 -4.11
C ARG A 1106 21.77 -5.99 -3.22
N CYS A 1107 22.99 -6.52 -3.27
CA CYS A 1107 23.40 -7.73 -2.55
C CYS A 1107 24.58 -7.54 -1.60
N ARG A 1108 24.89 -6.29 -1.26
CA ARG A 1108 26.05 -5.94 -0.47
C ARG A 1108 26.00 -6.58 0.93
N THR A 1109 27.10 -7.24 1.28
CA THR A 1109 27.34 -7.85 2.61
C THR A 1109 28.56 -7.25 3.34
N TRP A 1110 29.17 -6.20 2.81
CA TRP A 1110 30.34 -5.52 3.37
C TRP A 1110 30.06 -4.04 3.66
N GLU A 1111 30.84 -3.41 4.54
CA GLU A 1111 30.73 -1.98 4.82
C GLU A 1111 31.49 -1.12 3.80
N HIS A 1112 30.99 0.08 3.55
CA HIS A 1112 31.81 1.11 2.92
C HIS A 1112 32.90 1.60 3.89
N LYS A 1113 34.15 1.55 3.44
CA LYS A 1113 35.31 1.97 4.21
C LYS A 1113 35.36 3.51 4.34
N PRO A 1114 36.02 4.08 5.36
CA PRO A 1114 36.19 5.54 5.48
C PRO A 1114 36.83 6.19 4.24
N ASN A 1115 37.67 5.46 3.52
CA ASN A 1115 38.32 5.90 2.30
C ASN A 1115 37.54 5.58 1.01
N CYS A 1116 36.27 5.15 1.12
CA CYS A 1116 35.41 4.79 -0.01
C CYS A 1116 35.38 5.92 -1.05
N GLN A 1117 35.64 5.54 -2.31
CA GLN A 1117 35.71 6.49 -3.43
C GLN A 1117 34.39 7.23 -3.63
N TYR A 1118 33.25 6.55 -3.48
CA TYR A 1118 31.92 7.17 -3.59
C TYR A 1118 31.77 8.35 -2.62
N LEU A 1119 32.20 8.18 -1.37
CA LEU A 1119 32.09 9.21 -0.34
C LEU A 1119 33.05 10.38 -0.61
N LYS A 1120 34.29 10.06 -1.00
CA LYS A 1120 35.31 11.06 -1.33
C LYS A 1120 34.91 11.96 -2.49
N THR A 1121 34.35 11.37 -3.55
CA THR A 1121 33.92 12.12 -4.74
C THR A 1121 32.48 12.64 -4.62
N SER A 1122 31.75 12.21 -3.57
CA SER A 1122 30.30 12.42 -3.44
C SER A 1122 29.54 12.02 -4.71
N ARG A 1123 29.93 10.89 -5.32
CA ARG A 1123 29.47 10.49 -6.64
C ARG A 1123 29.20 8.99 -6.75
N VAL A 1124 28.03 8.62 -7.26
CA VAL A 1124 27.67 7.24 -7.62
C VAL A 1124 26.86 7.27 -8.94
N PRO A 1125 27.29 6.60 -10.04
CA PRO A 1125 28.53 5.82 -10.20
C PRO A 1125 29.79 6.69 -10.16
N LEU A 1126 30.96 6.08 -9.95
CA LEU A 1126 32.24 6.80 -9.99
C LEU A 1126 32.59 7.36 -11.37
N SER A 1127 32.17 6.68 -12.44
CA SER A 1127 32.39 7.08 -13.84
C SER A 1127 31.44 8.20 -14.30
N ALA A 1128 30.42 8.57 -13.53
CA ALA A 1128 29.59 9.74 -13.84
C ALA A 1128 30.44 11.03 -13.80
N PRO A 1129 30.01 12.14 -14.45
CA PRO A 1129 28.84 12.24 -15.32
C PRO A 1129 29.09 11.68 -16.73
N ASP A 1130 30.36 11.49 -17.12
CA ASP A 1130 30.74 11.18 -18.50
C ASP A 1130 30.48 9.72 -18.89
N LEU A 1131 30.40 8.83 -17.90
CA LEU A 1131 30.20 7.39 -18.06
C LEU A 1131 31.20 6.81 -19.08
N ARG A 1132 32.47 7.19 -18.91
CA ARG A 1132 33.57 6.81 -19.83
C ARG A 1132 33.93 5.33 -19.63
N ILE A 1133 34.02 4.60 -20.74
CA ILE A 1133 34.60 3.24 -20.75
C ILE A 1133 36.09 3.33 -20.36
N GLY A 1134 36.55 2.42 -19.50
CA GLY A 1134 37.88 2.46 -18.89
C GLY A 1134 37.89 3.02 -17.46
N ASP A 1135 36.83 3.74 -17.06
CA ASP A 1135 36.63 4.19 -15.68
C ASP A 1135 35.72 3.21 -14.93
N SER A 1136 36.10 2.87 -13.70
CA SER A 1136 35.27 2.01 -12.85
C SER A 1136 33.97 2.74 -12.46
N PRO A 1137 32.78 2.14 -12.64
CA PRO A 1137 31.54 2.71 -12.13
C PRO A 1137 31.35 2.47 -10.62
N ILE A 1138 32.08 1.48 -10.06
CA ILE A 1138 31.85 0.98 -8.70
C ILE A 1138 33.05 1.21 -7.77
N CYS A 1139 32.78 1.38 -6.47
CA CYS A 1139 33.86 1.57 -5.49
C CYS A 1139 34.60 0.26 -5.18
N SER A 1140 35.85 0.39 -4.72
CA SER A 1140 36.70 -0.74 -4.37
C SER A 1140 36.36 -1.43 -3.03
N CYS A 1141 35.30 -1.02 -2.32
CA CYS A 1141 35.01 -1.56 -0.98
C CYS A 1141 34.67 -3.06 -1.02
N GLY A 1142 34.00 -3.52 -2.07
CA GLY A 1142 33.58 -4.91 -2.25
C GLY A 1142 34.52 -5.78 -3.08
N LYS A 1143 35.65 -5.25 -3.56
CA LYS A 1143 36.57 -6.00 -4.42
C LYS A 1143 37.12 -7.22 -3.67
N GLY A 1144 36.96 -8.41 -4.26
CA GLY A 1144 37.43 -9.67 -3.69
C GLY A 1144 36.61 -10.25 -2.53
N ILE A 1145 35.44 -9.67 -2.21
CA ILE A 1145 34.55 -10.19 -1.16
C ILE A 1145 33.48 -11.07 -1.79
N PHE A 1146 33.63 -12.39 -1.66
CA PHE A 1146 32.75 -13.39 -2.24
C PHE A 1146 32.51 -14.57 -1.29
N PRO A 1147 31.38 -15.29 -1.41
CA PRO A 1147 31.20 -16.55 -0.69
C PRO A 1147 32.17 -17.61 -1.22
N LYS A 1148 32.39 -18.65 -0.40
CA LYS A 1148 33.36 -19.72 -0.66
C LYS A 1148 33.20 -20.36 -2.05
N GLU A 1149 31.97 -20.51 -2.52
CA GLU A 1149 31.63 -21.11 -3.82
C GLU A 1149 32.32 -20.45 -5.03
N PHE A 1150 32.62 -19.16 -4.97
CA PHE A 1150 33.37 -18.47 -6.02
C PHE A 1150 34.87 -18.77 -5.92
N HIS A 1151 35.43 -18.85 -4.72
CA HIS A 1151 36.85 -19.14 -4.49
C HIS A 1151 37.23 -20.59 -4.82
N ASP A 1152 36.25 -21.49 -4.76
CA ASP A 1152 36.38 -22.90 -5.14
C ASP A 1152 36.28 -23.09 -6.66
N ASP A 1153 35.82 -22.09 -7.41
CA ASP A 1153 35.69 -22.14 -8.86
C ASP A 1153 36.99 -21.70 -9.58
N PRO A 1154 37.73 -22.63 -10.21
CA PRO A 1154 39.04 -22.33 -10.79
C PRO A 1154 38.97 -21.36 -11.97
N VAL A 1155 37.79 -21.21 -12.60
CA VAL A 1155 37.62 -20.35 -13.78
C VAL A 1155 37.63 -18.88 -13.36
N ILE A 1156 36.88 -18.51 -12.32
CA ILE A 1156 36.74 -17.10 -11.90
C ILE A 1156 37.73 -16.71 -10.80
N LYS A 1157 38.23 -17.68 -10.01
CA LYS A 1157 39.17 -17.45 -8.89
C LYS A 1157 40.32 -16.48 -9.21
N PRO A 1158 41.01 -16.55 -10.37
CA PRO A 1158 42.12 -15.64 -10.68
C PRO A 1158 41.69 -14.16 -10.79
N LEU A 1159 40.43 -13.92 -11.15
CA LEU A 1159 39.83 -12.62 -11.42
C LEU A 1159 39.11 -12.01 -10.20
N LEU A 1160 38.77 -12.80 -9.18
CA LEU A 1160 37.96 -12.36 -8.03
C LEU A 1160 38.54 -11.13 -7.31
N ARG A 1161 39.86 -11.00 -7.22
CA ARG A 1161 40.51 -9.84 -6.56
C ARG A 1161 40.17 -8.49 -7.23
N TYR A 1162 39.75 -8.52 -8.50
CA TYR A 1162 39.39 -7.34 -9.27
C TYR A 1162 37.87 -7.15 -9.37
N ALA A 1163 37.10 -8.21 -9.09
CA ALA A 1163 35.64 -8.23 -9.22
C ALA A 1163 34.93 -7.89 -7.91
N THR A 1164 33.66 -7.51 -8.02
CA THR A 1164 32.75 -7.27 -6.88
C THR A 1164 31.46 -8.09 -7.08
N ARG A 1165 30.89 -8.65 -6.01
CA ARG A 1165 29.63 -9.41 -6.08
C ARG A 1165 28.47 -8.50 -6.48
N ALA A 1166 27.58 -8.99 -7.35
CA ALA A 1166 26.42 -8.26 -7.85
C ALA A 1166 25.20 -9.20 -8.02
N ALA A 1167 24.00 -8.67 -7.80
CA ALA A 1167 22.72 -9.37 -8.01
C ALA A 1167 22.00 -8.82 -9.24
N LEU A 1168 22.26 -9.40 -10.40
CA LEU A 1168 21.65 -8.98 -11.67
C LEU A 1168 20.27 -9.63 -11.80
N GLY A 1169 19.22 -8.88 -12.12
CA GLY A 1169 17.87 -9.45 -12.30
C GLY A 1169 17.10 -8.82 -13.45
N PRO A 1170 15.99 -9.44 -13.88
CA PRO A 1170 15.08 -8.84 -14.85
C PRO A 1170 14.52 -7.50 -14.36
N LEU A 1171 14.24 -6.60 -15.31
CA LEU A 1171 13.60 -5.30 -15.05
C LEU A 1171 12.20 -5.34 -15.68
N PHE A 1172 11.15 -5.25 -14.86
CA PHE A 1172 9.77 -5.37 -15.31
C PHE A 1172 9.17 -4.00 -15.65
N PRO A 1173 8.19 -3.92 -16.57
CA PRO A 1173 7.39 -2.72 -16.73
C PRO A 1173 6.61 -2.42 -15.44
N PRO A 1174 6.25 -1.14 -15.17
CA PRO A 1174 5.41 -0.80 -14.04
C PRO A 1174 4.10 -1.62 -14.03
N PRO A 1175 3.55 -2.00 -12.86
CA PRO A 1175 2.36 -2.85 -12.75
C PRO A 1175 1.11 -2.29 -13.44
N TYR A 1176 1.07 -0.97 -13.59
CA TYR A 1176 0.03 -0.21 -14.29
C TYR A 1176 0.48 0.17 -15.71
N SER A 1177 1.32 -0.58 -16.42
CA SER A 1177 1.58 -0.30 -17.84
C SER A 1177 0.49 -0.91 -18.73
N LYS A 1178 -0.01 -0.17 -19.74
CA LYS A 1178 -0.98 -0.67 -20.74
C LYS A 1178 -0.38 -1.79 -21.60
N GLU A 1179 0.94 -1.94 -21.58
CA GLU A 1179 1.73 -2.76 -22.49
C GLU A 1179 1.78 -4.26 -22.10
N LEU A 1180 1.00 -4.67 -21.10
CA LEU A 1180 0.93 -6.05 -20.60
C LEU A 1180 -0.24 -6.86 -21.20
N GLN A 1181 -1.03 -6.28 -22.12
CA GLN A 1181 -2.18 -6.95 -22.73
C GLN A 1181 -1.77 -8.10 -23.68
N ASN A 1182 -2.54 -9.20 -23.65
CA ASN A 1182 -2.43 -10.45 -24.45
C ASN A 1182 -1.28 -11.40 -24.08
N LEU A 1183 -1.11 -11.71 -22.80
CA LEU A 1183 -0.18 -12.76 -22.35
C LEU A 1183 -0.75 -14.18 -22.46
N GLN A 1184 -2.05 -14.36 -22.71
CA GLN A 1184 -2.67 -15.69 -22.83
C GLN A 1184 -2.08 -16.51 -23.99
N GLU A 1185 -1.91 -15.92 -25.17
CA GLU A 1185 -1.29 -16.58 -26.33
C GLU A 1185 0.19 -16.91 -26.07
N LEU A 1186 0.90 -16.00 -25.39
CA LEU A 1186 2.30 -16.18 -25.03
C LEU A 1186 2.48 -17.30 -23.99
N ILE A 1187 1.58 -17.38 -22.99
CA ILE A 1187 1.58 -18.45 -21.99
C ILE A 1187 1.33 -19.78 -22.69
N ALA A 1188 0.33 -19.88 -23.56
CA ALA A 1188 0.07 -21.11 -24.31
C ALA A 1188 1.28 -21.54 -25.17
N ALA A 1189 1.96 -20.60 -25.81
CA ALA A 1189 3.15 -20.86 -26.63
C ALA A 1189 4.39 -21.27 -25.81
N VAL A 1190 4.64 -20.63 -24.66
CA VAL A 1190 5.86 -20.85 -23.86
C VAL A 1190 5.72 -22.03 -22.90
N SER A 1191 4.51 -22.28 -22.38
CA SER A 1191 4.29 -23.35 -21.40
C SER A 1191 3.87 -24.69 -22.00
N GLY A 1192 3.49 -24.74 -23.29
CA GLY A 1192 2.95 -25.95 -23.91
C GLY A 1192 1.63 -26.44 -23.29
N ILE A 1193 1.02 -25.65 -22.40
CA ILE A 1193 -0.19 -26.01 -21.66
C ILE A 1193 -1.39 -25.93 -22.59
N ASN A 1194 -2.14 -27.04 -22.71
CA ASN A 1194 -3.47 -27.01 -23.30
C ASN A 1194 -4.46 -26.47 -22.26
N LEU A 1195 -4.69 -25.15 -22.25
CA LEU A 1195 -5.57 -24.49 -21.28
C LEU A 1195 -7.00 -25.07 -21.26
N SER A 1196 -7.44 -25.77 -22.32
CA SER A 1196 -8.77 -26.37 -22.38
C SER A 1196 -9.04 -27.47 -21.34
N THR A 1197 -8.00 -28.07 -20.74
CA THR A 1197 -8.16 -29.09 -19.68
C THR A 1197 -8.24 -28.53 -18.25
N LEU A 1198 -7.89 -27.26 -18.04
CA LEU A 1198 -7.82 -26.63 -16.71
C LEU A 1198 -8.66 -25.35 -16.58
N THR A 1199 -9.38 -24.97 -17.64
CA THR A 1199 -10.29 -23.83 -17.61
C THR A 1199 -11.39 -24.05 -16.57
N VAL A 1200 -11.69 -22.97 -15.84
CA VAL A 1200 -12.95 -22.83 -15.13
C VAL A 1200 -14.04 -23.14 -16.15
N ALA A 1201 -14.77 -24.24 -15.95
CA ALA A 1201 -15.94 -24.52 -16.77
C ALA A 1201 -16.84 -23.29 -16.66
N GLU A 1202 -16.97 -22.54 -17.75
CA GLU A 1202 -18.07 -21.57 -17.87
C GLU A 1202 -19.35 -22.31 -17.47
N PRO A 1203 -20.29 -21.66 -16.77
CA PRO A 1203 -21.55 -22.29 -16.45
C PRO A 1203 -22.16 -22.74 -17.77
N LYS A 1204 -22.03 -24.04 -18.08
CA LYS A 1204 -22.67 -24.62 -19.25
C LYS A 1204 -24.12 -24.20 -19.13
N GLU A 1205 -24.59 -23.42 -20.10
CA GLU A 1205 -26.00 -23.11 -20.22
C GLU A 1205 -26.74 -24.43 -20.02
N ARG A 1206 -27.66 -24.44 -19.06
CA ARG A 1206 -28.39 -25.66 -18.72
C ARG A 1206 -29.22 -26.01 -19.95
N VAL A 1207 -28.75 -26.97 -20.74
CA VAL A 1207 -29.37 -27.41 -21.99
C VAL A 1207 -29.93 -28.82 -21.85
N CYS A 1208 -31.04 -29.07 -22.51
CA CYS A 1208 -31.63 -30.40 -22.57
C CYS A 1208 -30.71 -31.36 -23.35
N ALA A 1209 -30.27 -32.46 -22.73
CA ALA A 1209 -29.35 -33.40 -23.35
C ALA A 1209 -29.87 -34.07 -24.64
N ALA A 1210 -31.19 -34.07 -24.86
CA ALA A 1210 -31.80 -34.67 -26.05
C ALA A 1210 -32.04 -33.69 -27.21
N CYS A 1211 -32.26 -32.40 -26.92
CA CYS A 1211 -32.66 -31.42 -27.94
C CYS A 1211 -31.78 -30.17 -28.00
N GLY A 1212 -30.81 -30.04 -27.10
CA GLY A 1212 -29.85 -28.94 -27.04
C GLY A 1212 -30.43 -27.59 -26.65
N LYS A 1213 -31.75 -27.49 -26.36
CA LYS A 1213 -32.38 -26.22 -26.01
C LYS A 1213 -32.09 -25.83 -24.56
N GLU A 1214 -31.80 -24.56 -24.35
CA GLU A 1214 -31.53 -23.92 -23.07
C GLU A 1214 -32.77 -23.85 -22.16
N GLU A 1215 -32.52 -23.69 -20.86
CA GLU A 1215 -33.53 -23.42 -19.84
C GLU A 1215 -34.07 -21.98 -19.97
N THR A 1216 -35.39 -21.84 -20.03
CA THR A 1216 -36.09 -20.55 -20.00
C THR A 1216 -37.15 -20.57 -18.90
N GLU A 1217 -37.74 -19.41 -18.56
CA GLU A 1217 -38.82 -19.35 -17.55
C GLU A 1217 -39.97 -20.33 -17.85
N ASP A 1218 -40.27 -20.53 -19.14
CA ASP A 1218 -41.31 -21.46 -19.62
C ASP A 1218 -40.83 -22.91 -19.77
N ARG A 1219 -39.52 -23.18 -19.68
CA ARG A 1219 -38.92 -24.49 -19.94
C ARG A 1219 -37.85 -24.82 -18.91
N LYS A 1220 -38.28 -25.27 -17.73
CA LYS A 1220 -37.39 -25.78 -16.68
C LYS A 1220 -36.83 -27.16 -17.01
N LEU A 1221 -35.54 -27.36 -16.83
CA LEU A 1221 -34.90 -28.66 -17.03
C LEU A 1221 -35.02 -29.54 -15.78
N LYS A 1222 -35.37 -30.80 -15.97
CA LYS A 1222 -35.49 -31.81 -14.91
C LYS A 1222 -34.34 -32.80 -15.00
N LYS A 1223 -33.69 -33.05 -13.86
CA LYS A 1223 -32.62 -34.05 -13.75
C LYS A 1223 -33.15 -35.48 -13.94
N CYS A 1224 -32.33 -36.32 -14.56
CA CYS A 1224 -32.56 -37.76 -14.61
C CYS A 1224 -32.58 -38.31 -13.18
N VAL A 1225 -33.68 -38.97 -12.79
CA VAL A 1225 -33.87 -39.51 -11.43
C VAL A 1225 -32.84 -40.60 -11.08
N ALA A 1226 -32.25 -41.25 -12.09
CA ALA A 1226 -31.30 -42.34 -11.87
C ALA A 1226 -29.84 -41.90 -11.68
N CYS A 1227 -29.33 -40.94 -12.47
CA CYS A 1227 -27.94 -40.49 -12.36
C CYS A 1227 -27.76 -39.09 -11.76
N MET A 1228 -28.83 -38.28 -11.71
CA MET A 1228 -28.83 -36.87 -11.29
C MET A 1228 -27.86 -35.93 -12.06
N ASN A 1229 -27.19 -36.43 -13.10
CA ASN A 1229 -26.12 -35.75 -13.82
C ASN A 1229 -26.55 -35.17 -15.19
N ILE A 1230 -27.62 -35.69 -15.80
CA ILE A 1230 -28.13 -35.24 -17.10
C ILE A 1230 -29.52 -34.62 -16.93
N GLU A 1231 -29.81 -33.55 -17.68
CA GLU A 1231 -31.05 -32.77 -17.57
C GLU A 1231 -31.86 -32.77 -18.87
N TYR A 1232 -33.19 -32.81 -18.73
CA TYR A 1232 -34.12 -32.87 -19.85
C TYR A 1232 -35.24 -31.84 -19.70
N CYS A 1233 -35.63 -31.19 -20.80
CA CYS A 1233 -36.74 -30.23 -20.78
C CYS A 1233 -38.11 -30.89 -20.68
N SER A 1234 -38.21 -32.20 -20.95
CA SER A 1234 -39.46 -32.94 -20.91
C SER A 1234 -39.22 -34.45 -20.79
N LYS A 1235 -40.27 -35.19 -20.40
CA LYS A 1235 -40.22 -36.67 -20.32
C LYS A 1235 -39.99 -37.30 -21.70
N GLU A 1236 -40.45 -36.64 -22.76
CA GLU A 1236 -40.28 -37.08 -24.15
C GLU A 1236 -38.81 -36.98 -24.57
N CYS A 1237 -38.12 -35.88 -24.20
CA CYS A 1237 -36.69 -35.73 -24.41
C CYS A 1237 -35.89 -36.79 -23.66
N GLN A 1238 -36.23 -37.04 -22.38
CA GLN A 1238 -35.60 -38.11 -21.61
C GLN A 1238 -35.81 -39.48 -22.25
N LYS A 1239 -37.03 -39.82 -22.70
CA LYS A 1239 -37.32 -41.09 -23.40
C LYS A 1239 -36.56 -41.23 -24.71
N LYS A 1240 -36.41 -40.14 -25.47
CA LYS A 1240 -35.69 -40.12 -26.75
C LYS A 1240 -34.20 -40.43 -26.55
N ASP A 1241 -33.58 -39.81 -25.54
CA ASP A 1241 -32.17 -40.01 -25.21
C ASP A 1241 -31.92 -41.30 -24.38
N TRP A 1242 -32.96 -41.85 -23.73
CA TRP A 1242 -32.85 -42.99 -22.81
C TRP A 1242 -32.12 -44.20 -23.40
N LYS A 1243 -32.27 -44.48 -24.71
CA LYS A 1243 -31.61 -45.63 -25.35
C LYS A 1243 -30.08 -45.50 -25.34
N ALA A 1244 -29.55 -44.28 -25.46
CA ALA A 1244 -28.13 -43.97 -25.38
C ALA A 1244 -27.71 -43.74 -23.92
N HIS A 1245 -28.42 -42.87 -23.21
CA HIS A 1245 -28.13 -42.51 -21.82
C HIS A 1245 -28.14 -43.70 -20.87
N LYS A 1246 -29.05 -44.68 -21.03
CA LYS A 1246 -29.11 -45.81 -20.08
C LYS A 1246 -27.83 -46.65 -20.02
N LYS A 1247 -27.00 -46.59 -21.06
CA LYS A 1247 -25.72 -47.31 -21.13
C LYS A 1247 -24.67 -46.71 -20.19
N THR A 1248 -24.82 -45.44 -19.80
CA THR A 1248 -23.90 -44.75 -18.89
C THR A 1248 -24.25 -44.95 -17.41
N HIS A 1249 -25.30 -45.71 -17.07
CA HIS A 1249 -25.64 -46.05 -15.68
C HIS A 1249 -24.83 -47.24 -15.12
N LYS A 1250 -23.77 -47.67 -15.81
CA LYS A 1250 -22.82 -48.69 -15.34
C LYS A 1250 -21.43 -48.08 -15.15
N SER A 1251 -21.21 -47.51 -13.97
CA SER A 1251 -19.92 -47.43 -13.24
C SER A 1251 -20.19 -46.82 -11.88
#